data_AF-A0A2R2MSK8-F1
#
_entry.id   AF-A0A2R2MSK8-F1
#
_cell.length_a   1.000
_cell.length_b   1.000
_cell.length_c   1.000
_cell.angle_alpha   90.00
_cell.angle_beta   90.00
_cell.angle_gamma   90.00
#
_symmetry.space_group_name_H-M   'P 1'
#
loop_
_entity.id
_entity.type
_entity.pdbx_description
1 polymer ?
#
loop_
_entity_poly.entity_id
_entity_poly.type
_entity_poly.pdbx_seq_one_letter_code
_entity_poly.pdbx_strand_id
1 'polypeptide(L)'
;MLTNRAAPPDDSESPASPDKTAVAERDHLDDIDKELLDKIEKIARGEHVEPEKQVTIWDFAGQDVYYTTHQTFLSERIIYLLVFRLNQDLDDKIRVYRGEKTLKEFIMFWLNSIHMHTIGKLREEDKNVMPYVLIIGTHKDMLCPQGDVEKIFDKLKKCLDDKQVLKDHVYRCFAISNLAEDDEEFAEIKRAIEDLCGYSSESEATVQHLPVSWIKLEMNLAEKSEETPIITIEKLREMAQRVGLPDGELQEKFIPYHHRQGDILHFKVDGLENVVIIDPLWLADVFSAIMTPASIHSVHSHSRGHFLKDELKRGVLKEEVFDEYLKEFKTAEKKTEIIRLMLHFDLMLEISQSVENPLPWSGKRRFVVPSMLVSNNSANNALSETDPQKYLLIAFPHILFPTGLFHRLIVRLLRKYRAQDYEHNIPVVGFDHASFRMVDKQSVLHLAIEEKAMRMMITNATGNKTKPHIYLNARKTVDEELSTLRKTYCPRTQFEFRIRVNNNGKDIAIKAEDVQENDQICCFVEGSEIAIDMTPYRIWFSDSAQAVQTSEPVGANAPDASFIDAQKFARLCYLVIELGTKVIRTFFLKDVVRPSITNGEHISDKDAVLQFFGKHDVKKELKKTKVIYASQWNLLYPASGHTDVETFDITLLVLLIRSLHPDKDNLKWPAYPKNVKLPSPPQTTQGFIDHIQRLKNVRNYVQHSAKYGIQDMEKFRTNWEIACASVLALGADPNEVEKVQKSIFSIQEIDTIVCEIRNSAEDNKRHFDSRFDRLESLIFFICAVLCAVLSAFAINYQWWI
;
A
#
# COMPACT_ATOMS: atom_id res chain seq x y z
N MET A 1 -63.38 34.77 -23.92
CA MET A 1 -61.97 35.13 -23.64
C MET A 1 -61.45 34.08 -22.67
N LEU A 2 -60.78 33.05 -23.21
CA LEU A 2 -59.32 32.79 -23.10
C LEU A 2 -58.96 32.35 -21.67
N THR A 3 -58.54 31.13 -21.35
CA THR A 3 -57.81 30.06 -22.08
C THR A 3 -57.98 28.74 -21.30
N ASN A 4 -58.10 27.59 -21.99
CA ASN A 4 -58.05 26.25 -21.40
C ASN A 4 -56.67 25.62 -21.70
N ARG A 5 -55.91 25.27 -20.65
CA ARG A 5 -54.75 24.38 -20.71
C ARG A 5 -55.18 22.99 -20.27
N ALA A 6 -54.94 21.99 -21.11
CA ALA A 6 -55.08 20.58 -20.79
C ALA A 6 -53.89 20.11 -19.96
N ALA A 7 -54.18 19.29 -18.95
CA ALA A 7 -53.22 18.66 -18.05
C ALA A 7 -52.47 17.49 -18.72
N PRO A 8 -51.22 17.19 -18.34
CA PRO A 8 -50.55 15.95 -18.70
C PRO A 8 -51.08 14.76 -17.87
N PRO A 9 -50.95 13.52 -18.37
CA PRO A 9 -51.50 12.33 -17.75
C PRO A 9 -50.69 11.88 -16.52
N ASP A 10 -51.38 11.10 -15.71
CA ASP A 10 -51.05 10.58 -14.39
C ASP A 10 -50.22 9.29 -14.53
N ASP A 11 -48.88 9.38 -14.45
CA ASP A 11 -48.00 8.22 -14.37
C ASP A 11 -47.83 7.80 -12.90
N SER A 12 -48.90 7.21 -12.35
CA SER A 12 -48.89 6.49 -11.08
C SER A 12 -48.68 4.99 -11.32
N GLU A 13 -47.57 4.61 -11.96
CA GLU A 13 -47.04 3.26 -11.80
C GLU A 13 -46.06 3.24 -10.64
N SER A 14 -46.51 2.61 -9.56
CA SER A 14 -45.69 2.27 -8.40
C SER A 14 -44.47 1.47 -8.88
N PRO A 15 -43.26 1.71 -8.33
CA PRO A 15 -42.15 0.82 -8.57
C PRO A 15 -42.54 -0.56 -8.03
N ALA A 16 -42.59 -1.56 -8.91
CA ALA A 16 -42.76 -2.95 -8.53
C ALA A 16 -41.78 -3.26 -7.38
N SER A 17 -42.33 -3.83 -6.32
CA SER A 17 -41.63 -4.20 -5.11
C SER A 17 -40.49 -5.16 -5.45
N PRO A 18 -39.24 -4.91 -5.02
CA PRO A 18 -38.22 -5.95 -5.01
C PRO A 18 -38.46 -6.79 -3.76
N ASP A 19 -39.47 -7.67 -3.79
CA ASP A 19 -39.72 -8.63 -2.74
C ASP A 19 -39.17 -9.99 -3.17
N LYS A 20 -38.28 -10.54 -2.34
CA LYS A 20 -37.67 -11.89 -2.34
C LYS A 20 -36.58 -12.15 -3.39
N THR A 21 -35.30 -11.95 -3.00
CA THR A 21 -34.09 -12.74 -3.42
C THR A 21 -32.74 -12.12 -2.98
N ALA A 22 -32.69 -11.11 -2.10
CA ALA A 22 -31.41 -10.51 -1.65
C ALA A 22 -30.68 -11.30 -0.53
N VAL A 23 -30.95 -12.60 -0.40
CA VAL A 23 -29.89 -13.56 -0.08
C VAL A 23 -29.63 -14.16 -1.45
N ALA A 24 -28.49 -13.83 -2.06
CA ALA A 24 -28.08 -14.47 -3.31
C ALA A 24 -28.44 -15.95 -3.18
N GLU A 25 -29.23 -16.47 -4.10
CA GLU A 25 -29.31 -17.92 -4.30
C GLU A 25 -27.86 -18.33 -4.56
N ARG A 26 -27.17 -18.72 -3.48
CA ARG A 26 -26.06 -19.63 -3.57
C ARG A 26 -26.75 -20.88 -4.06
N ASP A 27 -26.89 -20.99 -5.38
CA ASP A 27 -26.82 -22.29 -6.00
C ASP A 27 -25.50 -22.83 -5.49
N HIS A 28 -25.62 -23.60 -4.42
CA HIS A 28 -24.55 -24.40 -3.91
C HIS A 28 -24.01 -25.14 -5.14
N LEU A 29 -22.69 -25.24 -5.25
CA LEU A 29 -22.08 -26.30 -6.04
C LEU A 29 -22.59 -27.61 -5.41
N ASP A 30 -23.81 -27.99 -5.79
CA ASP A 30 -24.60 -29.05 -5.17
C ASP A 30 -23.87 -30.35 -5.47
N ASP A 31 -23.23 -30.89 -4.44
CA ASP A 31 -22.44 -32.12 -4.48
C ASP A 31 -21.23 -32.01 -5.43
N ILE A 32 -20.16 -32.74 -5.12
CA ILE A 32 -19.20 -33.10 -6.18
C ILE A 32 -20.03 -33.69 -7.33
N ASP A 33 -19.96 -33.09 -8.52
CA ASP A 33 -20.63 -33.67 -9.68
C ASP A 33 -20.03 -35.05 -9.94
N LYS A 34 -20.75 -36.08 -9.49
CA LYS A 34 -20.37 -37.48 -9.69
C LYS A 34 -20.23 -37.77 -11.17
N GLU A 35 -20.93 -37.03 -12.02
CA GLU A 35 -20.79 -37.07 -13.47
C GLU A 35 -19.42 -36.56 -13.92
N LEU A 36 -18.92 -35.45 -13.36
CA LEU A 36 -17.58 -34.95 -13.65
C LEU A 36 -16.48 -35.93 -13.19
N LEU A 37 -16.61 -36.53 -12.01
CA LEU A 37 -15.68 -37.57 -11.56
C LEU A 37 -15.69 -38.80 -12.48
N ASP A 38 -16.87 -39.25 -12.89
CA ASP A 38 -17.03 -40.37 -13.83
C ASP A 38 -16.43 -40.04 -15.21
N LYS A 39 -16.60 -38.80 -15.68
CA LYS A 39 -15.95 -38.28 -16.91
C LYS A 39 -14.42 -38.30 -16.79
N ILE A 40 -13.85 -37.85 -15.66
CA ILE A 40 -12.41 -37.89 -15.41
C ILE A 40 -11.89 -39.34 -15.38
N GLU A 41 -12.62 -40.26 -14.75
CA GLU A 41 -12.26 -41.68 -14.74
C GLU A 41 -12.30 -42.31 -16.14
N LYS A 42 -13.31 -41.97 -16.95
CA LYS A 42 -13.43 -42.41 -18.35
C LYS A 42 -12.28 -41.89 -19.20
N ILE A 43 -11.93 -40.60 -19.07
CA ILE A 43 -10.75 -40.01 -19.75
C ILE A 43 -9.47 -40.74 -19.32
N ALA A 44 -9.30 -41.03 -18.03
CA ALA A 44 -8.14 -41.77 -17.53
C ALA A 44 -8.04 -43.21 -18.07
N ARG A 45 -9.18 -43.81 -18.48
CA ARG A 45 -9.26 -45.12 -19.14
C ARG A 45 -9.11 -45.05 -20.67
N GLY A 46 -8.93 -43.85 -21.23
CA GLY A 46 -8.80 -43.62 -22.67
C GLY A 46 -10.13 -43.65 -23.42
N GLU A 47 -11.25 -43.50 -22.72
CA GLU A 47 -12.59 -43.43 -23.32
C GLU A 47 -12.87 -42.01 -23.84
N HIS A 48 -13.63 -41.90 -24.93
CA HIS A 48 -14.04 -40.61 -25.47
C HIS A 48 -15.14 -40.01 -24.58
N VAL A 49 -14.90 -38.79 -24.08
CA VAL A 49 -15.82 -38.05 -23.23
C VAL A 49 -16.03 -36.67 -23.84
N GLU A 50 -17.29 -36.23 -23.93
CA GLU A 50 -17.56 -34.86 -24.37
C GLU A 50 -17.01 -33.85 -23.36
N PRO A 51 -16.33 -32.78 -23.82
CA PRO A 51 -15.74 -31.79 -22.95
C PRO A 51 -16.83 -31.05 -22.17
N GLU A 52 -16.69 -31.05 -20.84
CA GLU A 52 -17.55 -30.26 -19.98
C GLU A 52 -17.14 -28.78 -20.03
N LYS A 53 -18.11 -27.89 -20.30
CA LYS A 53 -17.88 -26.45 -20.36
C LYS A 53 -18.50 -25.80 -19.12
N GLN A 54 -17.65 -25.23 -18.27
CA GLN A 54 -18.08 -24.48 -17.09
C GLN A 54 -17.77 -22.99 -17.24
N VAL A 55 -18.70 -22.13 -16.82
CA VAL A 55 -18.52 -20.68 -16.76
C VAL A 55 -18.98 -20.19 -15.39
N THR A 56 -18.16 -19.37 -14.74
CA THR A 56 -18.54 -18.65 -13.52
C THR A 56 -18.76 -17.19 -13.86
N ILE A 57 -19.94 -16.66 -13.53
CA ILE A 57 -20.32 -15.27 -13.82
C ILE A 57 -20.25 -14.45 -12.55
N TRP A 58 -19.55 -13.33 -12.62
CA TRP A 58 -19.40 -12.37 -11.52
C TRP A 58 -20.08 -11.06 -11.90
N ASP A 59 -20.96 -10.56 -11.03
CA ASP A 59 -21.55 -9.22 -11.18
C ASP A 59 -20.80 -8.22 -10.29
N PHE A 60 -20.07 -7.31 -10.92
CA PHE A 60 -19.33 -6.27 -10.21
C PHE A 60 -20.23 -5.07 -9.95
N ALA A 61 -20.56 -4.84 -8.68
CA ALA A 61 -21.36 -3.70 -8.27
C ALA A 61 -20.73 -2.36 -8.73
N GLY A 62 -21.48 -1.57 -9.51
CA GLY A 62 -21.04 -0.27 -10.05
C GLY A 62 -21.05 0.90 -9.06
N GLN A 63 -20.99 0.61 -7.75
CA GLN A 63 -20.90 1.64 -6.72
C GLN A 63 -19.43 2.02 -6.50
N ASP A 64 -19.15 3.31 -6.43
CA ASP A 64 -17.77 3.80 -6.40
C ASP A 64 -16.96 3.43 -5.17
N VAL A 65 -17.64 3.05 -4.09
CA VAL A 65 -17.02 2.55 -2.87
C VAL A 65 -16.26 1.25 -3.11
N TYR A 66 -16.67 0.42 -4.09
CA TYR A 66 -15.99 -0.83 -4.43
C TYR A 66 -14.88 -0.65 -5.47
N TYR A 67 -14.72 0.53 -6.07
CA TYR A 67 -13.64 0.73 -7.05
C TYR A 67 -12.25 0.56 -6.43
N THR A 68 -12.14 0.73 -5.10
CA THR A 68 -10.92 0.41 -4.34
C THR A 68 -10.72 -1.09 -4.11
N THR A 69 -11.68 -1.96 -4.39
CA THR A 69 -11.52 -3.43 -4.26
C THR A 69 -11.26 -4.12 -5.60
N HIS A 70 -11.50 -3.44 -6.72
CA HIS A 70 -11.36 -4.00 -8.07
C HIS A 70 -10.01 -4.68 -8.34
N GLN A 71 -8.88 -4.14 -7.86
CA GLN A 71 -7.57 -4.78 -8.06
C GLN A 71 -7.46 -6.21 -7.49
N THR A 72 -8.30 -6.54 -6.51
CA THR A 72 -8.32 -7.84 -5.85
C THR A 72 -9.01 -8.88 -6.72
N PHE A 73 -10.00 -8.48 -7.52
CA PHE A 73 -10.91 -9.39 -8.23
C PHE A 73 -10.81 -9.29 -9.76
N LEU A 74 -10.34 -8.16 -10.31
CA LEU A 74 -10.07 -8.03 -11.73
C LEU A 74 -8.75 -8.74 -12.09
N SER A 75 -8.82 -9.63 -13.06
CA SER A 75 -7.71 -10.46 -13.52
C SER A 75 -7.58 -10.50 -15.04
N GLU A 76 -6.38 -10.83 -15.53
CA GLU A 76 -6.03 -10.80 -16.96
C GLU A 76 -6.65 -11.92 -17.81
N ARG A 77 -7.05 -13.04 -17.21
CA ARG A 77 -7.60 -14.22 -17.92
C ARG A 77 -9.13 -14.33 -17.85
N ILE A 78 -9.80 -13.22 -17.49
CA ILE A 78 -11.25 -13.13 -17.39
C ILE A 78 -11.81 -12.47 -18.67
N ILE A 79 -12.95 -12.97 -19.14
CA ILE A 79 -13.75 -12.31 -20.19
C ILE A 79 -14.71 -11.34 -19.50
N TYR A 80 -14.67 -10.07 -19.91
CA TYR A 80 -15.49 -9.03 -19.32
C TYR A 80 -16.70 -8.72 -20.20
N LEU A 81 -17.88 -8.65 -19.59
CA LEU A 81 -19.11 -8.23 -20.25
C LEU A 81 -19.45 -6.80 -19.81
N LEU A 82 -19.30 -5.82 -20.70
CA LEU A 82 -19.65 -4.44 -20.43
C LEU A 82 -21.04 -4.16 -21.00
N VAL A 83 -22.03 -4.08 -20.11
CA VAL A 83 -23.44 -3.99 -20.47
C VAL A 83 -23.94 -2.54 -20.32
N PHE A 84 -24.68 -2.04 -21.33
CA PHE A 84 -25.34 -0.74 -21.28
C PHE A 84 -26.67 -0.74 -22.04
N ARG A 85 -27.49 0.32 -21.91
CA ARG A 85 -28.77 0.44 -22.62
C ARG A 85 -28.61 1.21 -23.91
N LEU A 86 -29.10 0.66 -25.02
CA LEU A 86 -29.01 1.29 -26.34
C LEU A 86 -30.00 2.45 -26.53
N ASN A 87 -31.08 2.49 -25.75
CA ASN A 87 -32.07 3.57 -25.80
C ASN A 87 -31.62 4.86 -25.10
N GLN A 88 -30.33 4.96 -24.74
CA GLN A 88 -29.69 6.15 -24.17
C GLN A 88 -28.56 6.59 -25.10
N ASP A 89 -28.49 7.88 -25.40
CA ASP A 89 -27.37 8.44 -26.15
C ASP A 89 -26.09 8.42 -25.28
N LEU A 90 -24.93 8.27 -25.91
CA LEU A 90 -23.63 8.25 -25.21
C LEU A 90 -23.36 9.52 -24.38
N ASP A 91 -23.94 10.65 -24.76
CA ASP A 91 -23.81 11.93 -24.04
C ASP A 91 -24.93 12.12 -22.99
N ASP A 92 -25.90 11.20 -22.91
CA ASP A 92 -26.94 11.24 -21.87
C ASP A 92 -26.34 11.00 -20.50
N LYS A 93 -26.81 11.79 -19.54
CA LYS A 93 -26.42 11.63 -18.14
C LYS A 93 -27.16 10.46 -17.52
N ILE A 94 -26.39 9.52 -16.98
CA ILE A 94 -26.86 8.44 -16.15
C ILE A 94 -26.53 8.73 -14.68
N ARG A 95 -27.44 8.30 -13.81
CA ARG A 95 -27.25 8.40 -12.36
C ARG A 95 -26.30 7.28 -11.94
N VAL A 96 -25.19 7.66 -11.31
CA VAL A 96 -24.26 6.73 -10.68
C VAL A 96 -24.41 6.83 -9.16
N TYR A 97 -23.74 5.96 -8.40
CA TYR A 97 -23.87 5.95 -6.94
C TYR A 97 -23.61 7.34 -6.31
N ARG A 98 -22.66 8.10 -6.85
CA ARG A 98 -22.42 9.51 -6.47
C ARG A 98 -22.41 10.43 -7.68
N GLY A 99 -23.49 11.18 -7.83
CA GLY A 99 -23.64 12.17 -8.90
C GLY A 99 -24.13 11.58 -10.21
N GLU A 100 -23.71 12.21 -11.31
CA GLU A 100 -24.11 11.86 -12.67
C GLU A 100 -22.85 11.72 -13.52
N LYS A 101 -22.87 10.78 -14.45
CA LYS A 101 -21.86 10.64 -15.50
C LYS A 101 -22.57 10.49 -16.83
N THR A 102 -21.96 10.92 -17.91
CA THR A 102 -22.45 10.52 -19.24
C THR A 102 -22.27 9.01 -19.42
N LEU A 103 -23.11 8.38 -20.24
CA LEU A 103 -22.97 6.98 -20.57
C LEU A 103 -21.57 6.66 -21.16
N LYS A 104 -21.04 7.56 -21.98
CA LYS A 104 -19.66 7.51 -22.49
C LYS A 104 -18.63 7.47 -21.37
N GLU A 105 -18.72 8.34 -20.37
CA GLU A 105 -17.79 8.36 -19.24
C GLU A 105 -17.87 7.09 -18.41
N PHE A 106 -19.06 6.50 -18.27
CA PHE A 106 -19.25 5.22 -17.59
C PHE A 106 -18.57 4.06 -18.34
N ILE A 107 -18.78 3.95 -19.65
CA ILE A 107 -18.12 2.91 -20.47
C ILE A 107 -16.59 3.08 -20.41
N MET A 108 -16.10 4.32 -20.57
CA MET A 108 -14.67 4.62 -20.50
C MET A 108 -14.10 4.31 -19.11
N PHE A 109 -14.83 4.58 -18.04
CA PHE A 109 -14.40 4.26 -16.68
C PHE A 109 -14.15 2.76 -16.51
N TRP A 110 -15.07 1.90 -16.95
CA TRP A 110 -14.92 0.45 -16.82
C TRP A 110 -13.79 -0.11 -17.69
N LEU A 111 -13.68 0.33 -18.94
CA LEU A 111 -12.55 -0.05 -19.81
C LEU A 111 -11.21 0.36 -19.17
N ASN A 112 -11.13 1.56 -18.58
CA ASN A 112 -9.95 2.00 -17.85
C ASN A 112 -9.66 1.14 -16.62
N SER A 113 -10.68 0.80 -15.83
CA SER A 113 -10.52 -0.04 -14.64
C SER A 113 -9.97 -1.42 -15.00
N ILE A 114 -10.54 -2.06 -16.04
CA ILE A 114 -10.05 -3.34 -16.57
C ILE A 114 -8.60 -3.19 -17.02
N HIS A 115 -8.32 -2.22 -17.91
CA HIS A 115 -6.97 -1.97 -18.42
C HIS A 115 -5.93 -1.84 -17.29
N MET A 116 -6.23 -1.00 -16.31
CA MET A 116 -5.33 -0.69 -15.20
C MET A 116 -4.97 -1.88 -14.31
N HIS A 117 -5.94 -2.74 -14.01
CA HIS A 117 -5.78 -3.79 -13.00
C HIS A 117 -5.30 -5.13 -13.56
N THR A 118 -5.29 -5.28 -14.89
CA THR A 118 -5.02 -6.55 -15.56
C THR A 118 -3.70 -6.56 -16.33
N ILE A 119 -3.37 -5.50 -17.08
CA ILE A 119 -2.24 -5.54 -18.01
C ILE A 119 -0.89 -5.63 -17.31
N GLY A 120 -0.78 -5.11 -16.08
CA GLY A 120 0.45 -5.13 -15.29
C GLY A 120 0.98 -6.50 -14.89
N LYS A 121 0.16 -7.55 -14.95
CA LYS A 121 0.44 -8.90 -14.43
C LYS A 121 0.93 -9.89 -15.50
N LEU A 122 0.79 -9.53 -16.78
CA LEU A 122 1.17 -10.37 -17.93
C LEU A 122 2.70 -10.45 -18.08
N ARG A 123 3.23 -11.64 -18.40
CA ARG A 123 4.65 -11.80 -18.76
C ARG A 123 4.90 -11.43 -20.22
N GLU A 124 6.17 -11.31 -20.62
CA GLU A 124 6.54 -11.08 -22.03
C GLU A 124 6.02 -12.20 -22.97
N GLU A 125 5.94 -13.42 -22.45
CA GLU A 125 5.38 -14.60 -23.11
C GLU A 125 3.85 -14.54 -23.27
N ASP A 126 3.16 -13.74 -22.45
CA ASP A 126 1.69 -13.59 -22.47
C ASP A 126 1.25 -12.33 -23.27
N LYS A 127 2.10 -11.77 -24.15
CA LYS A 127 1.80 -10.54 -24.93
C LYS A 127 0.50 -10.63 -25.77
N ASN A 128 0.07 -11.86 -26.11
CA ASN A 128 -1.14 -12.12 -26.88
C ASN A 128 -2.38 -12.41 -26.01
N VAL A 129 -2.24 -12.48 -24.69
CA VAL A 129 -3.36 -12.70 -23.76
C VAL A 129 -3.77 -11.36 -23.17
N MET A 130 -4.71 -10.68 -23.82
CA MET A 130 -5.33 -9.45 -23.33
C MET A 130 -6.68 -9.78 -22.70
N PRO A 131 -7.10 -9.10 -21.62
CA PRO A 131 -8.46 -9.26 -21.13
C PRO A 131 -9.42 -8.70 -22.16
N TYR A 132 -10.27 -9.57 -22.68
CA TYR A 132 -11.23 -9.26 -23.73
C TYR A 132 -12.52 -8.71 -23.12
N VAL A 133 -13.02 -7.63 -23.71
CA VAL A 133 -14.28 -7.00 -23.34
C VAL A 133 -15.28 -7.20 -24.47
N LEU A 134 -16.40 -7.84 -24.15
CA LEU A 134 -17.59 -7.87 -25.00
C LEU A 134 -18.47 -6.69 -24.58
N ILE A 135 -18.73 -5.78 -25.50
CA ILE A 135 -19.62 -4.64 -25.26
C ILE A 135 -21.03 -5.06 -25.65
N ILE A 136 -21.97 -5.02 -24.70
CA ILE A 136 -23.34 -5.49 -24.89
C ILE A 136 -24.30 -4.32 -24.72
N GLY A 137 -24.89 -3.89 -25.83
CA GLY A 137 -25.98 -2.93 -25.85
C GLY A 137 -27.33 -3.65 -25.72
N THR A 138 -28.02 -3.43 -24.61
CA THR A 138 -29.34 -4.00 -24.30
C THR A 138 -30.48 -3.09 -24.79
N HIS A 139 -31.72 -3.56 -24.69
CA HIS A 139 -32.91 -2.80 -25.07
C HIS A 139 -32.95 -2.42 -26.56
N LYS A 140 -32.43 -3.28 -27.44
CA LYS A 140 -32.52 -3.10 -28.90
C LYS A 140 -33.98 -2.99 -29.37
N ASP A 141 -34.90 -3.70 -28.70
CA ASP A 141 -36.35 -3.64 -28.90
C ASP A 141 -36.92 -2.22 -28.80
N MET A 142 -36.35 -1.38 -27.94
CA MET A 142 -36.80 0.00 -27.72
C MET A 142 -36.31 0.99 -28.80
N LEU A 143 -35.44 0.55 -29.71
CA LEU A 143 -34.92 1.38 -30.81
C LEU A 143 -35.73 1.21 -32.11
N CYS A 144 -36.44 0.10 -32.29
CA CYS A 144 -37.20 -0.14 -33.51
C CYS A 144 -38.42 0.78 -33.62
N PRO A 145 -38.75 1.36 -34.80
CA PRO A 145 -38.17 1.11 -36.12
C PRO A 145 -37.19 2.18 -36.65
N GLN A 146 -36.84 3.20 -35.85
CA GLN A 146 -36.08 4.39 -36.32
C GLN A 146 -34.65 4.50 -35.76
N GLY A 147 -34.36 3.76 -34.69
CA GLY A 147 -33.07 3.76 -34.01
C GLY A 147 -32.04 2.94 -34.76
N ASP A 148 -30.85 3.52 -34.89
CA ASP A 148 -29.75 2.96 -35.66
C ASP A 148 -28.65 2.49 -34.71
N VAL A 149 -28.64 1.18 -34.42
CA VAL A 149 -27.65 0.52 -33.59
C VAL A 149 -26.23 0.76 -34.11
N GLU A 150 -26.06 0.79 -35.43
CA GLU A 150 -24.76 1.02 -36.08
C GLU A 150 -24.27 2.43 -35.77
N LYS A 151 -25.14 3.45 -35.81
CA LYS A 151 -24.78 4.82 -35.40
C LYS A 151 -24.28 4.91 -33.96
N ILE A 152 -24.89 4.17 -33.03
CA ILE A 152 -24.48 4.19 -31.61
C ILE A 152 -23.09 3.56 -31.46
N PHE A 153 -22.86 2.39 -32.06
CA PHE A 153 -21.54 1.75 -32.01
C PHE A 153 -20.48 2.50 -32.80
N ASP A 154 -20.82 3.17 -33.90
CA ASP A 154 -19.91 4.07 -34.61
C ASP A 154 -19.54 5.28 -33.77
N LYS A 155 -20.49 5.87 -33.03
CA LYS A 155 -20.22 6.95 -32.08
C LYS A 155 -19.30 6.46 -30.96
N LEU A 156 -19.51 5.24 -30.45
CA LEU A 156 -18.64 4.63 -29.44
C LEU A 156 -17.23 4.37 -29.98
N LYS A 157 -17.12 3.84 -31.20
CA LYS A 157 -15.84 3.60 -31.89
C LYS A 157 -15.07 4.90 -32.08
N LYS A 158 -15.75 5.97 -32.52
CA LYS A 158 -15.17 7.34 -32.60
C LYS A 158 -14.68 7.83 -31.24
N CYS A 159 -15.38 7.53 -30.15
CA CYS A 159 -14.94 7.90 -28.81
C CYS A 159 -13.66 7.16 -28.34
N LEU A 160 -13.38 5.99 -28.95
CA LEU A 160 -12.22 5.15 -28.67
C LEU A 160 -11.05 5.37 -29.66
N ASP A 161 -11.24 6.10 -30.76
CA ASP A 161 -10.21 6.26 -31.80
C ASP A 161 -8.93 6.93 -31.26
N ASP A 162 -9.06 7.91 -30.37
CA ASP A 162 -7.92 8.53 -29.68
C ASP A 162 -7.39 7.73 -28.47
N LYS A 163 -7.96 6.55 -28.20
CA LYS A 163 -7.66 5.70 -27.03
C LYS A 163 -7.39 4.27 -27.47
N GLN A 164 -6.41 4.11 -28.36
CA GLN A 164 -6.05 2.81 -28.93
C GLN A 164 -5.86 1.73 -27.86
N VAL A 165 -5.22 2.08 -26.75
CA VAL A 165 -4.99 1.20 -25.60
C VAL A 165 -6.30 0.61 -25.01
N LEU A 166 -7.39 1.38 -24.98
CA LEU A 166 -8.69 0.89 -24.51
C LEU A 166 -9.44 0.15 -25.62
N LYS A 167 -9.24 0.57 -26.86
CA LYS A 167 -9.83 -0.06 -28.04
C LYS A 167 -9.33 -1.49 -28.23
N ASP A 168 -8.06 -1.75 -27.92
CA ASP A 168 -7.44 -3.08 -28.01
C ASP A 168 -8.08 -4.11 -27.06
N HIS A 169 -8.76 -3.67 -25.99
CA HIS A 169 -9.54 -4.55 -25.12
C HIS A 169 -10.89 -4.96 -25.71
N VAL A 170 -11.47 -4.15 -26.61
CA VAL A 170 -12.80 -4.39 -27.15
C VAL A 170 -12.70 -5.47 -28.21
N TYR A 171 -13.18 -6.67 -27.87
CA TYR A 171 -13.17 -7.81 -28.80
C TYR A 171 -14.31 -7.67 -29.83
N ARG A 172 -15.55 -7.55 -29.36
CA ARG A 172 -16.75 -7.43 -30.18
C ARG A 172 -17.84 -6.61 -29.47
N CYS A 173 -18.72 -6.01 -30.26
CA CYS A 173 -19.94 -5.35 -29.79
C CYS A 173 -21.17 -6.17 -30.21
N PHE A 174 -22.13 -6.33 -29.30
CA PHE A 174 -23.39 -7.00 -29.54
C PHE A 174 -24.54 -6.07 -29.17
N ALA A 175 -25.61 -6.09 -29.95
CA ALA A 175 -26.87 -5.43 -29.60
C ALA A 175 -27.92 -6.52 -29.37
N ILE A 176 -28.53 -6.52 -28.19
CA ILE A 176 -29.51 -7.52 -27.79
C ILE A 176 -30.88 -6.91 -27.54
N SER A 177 -31.92 -7.62 -27.97
CA SER A 177 -33.30 -7.35 -27.59
C SER A 177 -33.62 -8.03 -26.27
N ASN A 178 -34.15 -7.28 -25.30
CA ASN A 178 -34.55 -7.86 -24.01
C ASN A 178 -35.88 -8.62 -24.09
N LEU A 179 -36.59 -8.50 -25.21
CA LEU A 179 -37.90 -9.09 -25.48
C LEU A 179 -37.86 -10.12 -26.62
N ALA A 180 -36.68 -10.43 -27.16
CA ALA A 180 -36.57 -11.44 -28.21
C ALA A 180 -36.98 -12.82 -27.68
N GLU A 181 -37.79 -13.52 -28.48
CA GLU A 181 -38.16 -14.92 -28.21
C GLU A 181 -37.07 -15.89 -28.71
N ASP A 182 -36.21 -15.43 -29.63
CA ASP A 182 -35.11 -16.19 -30.22
C ASP A 182 -33.75 -15.83 -29.62
N ASP A 183 -33.00 -16.88 -29.26
CA ASP A 183 -31.67 -16.76 -28.66
C ASP A 183 -30.56 -16.55 -29.70
N GLU A 184 -30.80 -16.11 -30.93
CA GLU A 184 -29.74 -16.02 -31.96
C GLU A 184 -28.61 -15.07 -31.52
N GLU A 185 -28.97 -13.89 -30.99
CA GLU A 185 -28.01 -12.91 -30.47
C GLU A 185 -27.26 -13.44 -29.24
N PHE A 186 -27.95 -14.16 -28.35
CA PHE A 186 -27.33 -14.83 -27.20
C PHE A 186 -26.42 -15.99 -27.62
N ALA A 187 -26.79 -16.73 -28.66
CA ALA A 187 -25.99 -17.81 -29.25
C ALA A 187 -24.72 -17.27 -29.91
N GLU A 188 -24.75 -16.07 -30.49
CA GLU A 188 -23.55 -15.37 -30.94
C GLU A 188 -22.62 -14.97 -29.80
N ILE A 189 -23.16 -14.44 -28.70
CA ILE A 189 -22.37 -14.11 -27.50
C ILE A 189 -21.74 -15.39 -26.94
N LYS A 190 -22.51 -16.47 -26.83
CA LYS A 190 -22.01 -17.77 -26.37
C LYS A 190 -20.89 -18.30 -27.27
N ARG A 191 -21.06 -18.25 -28.59
CA ARG A 191 -20.00 -18.62 -29.55
C ARG A 191 -18.75 -17.77 -29.37
N ALA A 192 -18.88 -16.46 -29.19
CA ALA A 192 -17.74 -15.58 -28.95
C ALA A 192 -17.00 -15.91 -27.64
N ILE A 193 -17.72 -16.26 -26.56
CA ILE A 193 -17.11 -16.72 -25.32
C ILE A 193 -16.39 -18.06 -25.54
N GLU A 194 -17.02 -19.01 -26.24
CA GLU A 194 -16.41 -20.29 -26.58
C GLU A 194 -15.14 -20.12 -27.44
N ASP A 195 -15.15 -19.21 -28.41
CA ASP A 195 -14.00 -18.85 -29.24
C ASP A 195 -12.84 -18.32 -28.38
N LEU A 196 -13.14 -17.40 -27.47
CA LEU A 196 -12.16 -16.79 -26.56
C LEU A 196 -11.58 -17.79 -25.54
N CYS A 197 -12.37 -18.77 -25.13
CA CYS A 197 -11.93 -19.88 -24.29
C CYS A 197 -11.15 -20.96 -25.08
N GLY A 198 -11.06 -20.86 -26.40
CA GLY A 198 -10.36 -21.82 -27.26
C GLY A 198 -11.15 -23.09 -27.55
N TYR A 199 -12.46 -23.12 -27.30
CA TYR A 199 -13.32 -24.28 -27.55
C TYR A 199 -13.75 -24.44 -29.02
N SER A 200 -13.51 -23.42 -29.85
CA SER A 200 -14.09 -23.35 -31.21
C SER A 200 -13.14 -23.76 -32.34
N SER A 201 -11.88 -24.08 -32.04
CA SER A 201 -10.88 -24.45 -33.05
C SER A 201 -10.39 -25.89 -32.83
N GLU A 202 -10.42 -26.71 -33.88
CA GLU A 202 -9.77 -28.05 -33.97
C GLU A 202 -8.23 -28.01 -33.77
N SER A 203 -7.67 -26.86 -33.44
CA SER A 203 -6.26 -26.67 -33.15
C SER A 203 -5.97 -27.12 -31.72
N GLU A 204 -5.51 -28.38 -31.56
CA GLU A 204 -4.96 -28.93 -30.32
C GLU A 204 -3.89 -28.02 -29.67
N ALA A 205 -3.27 -27.11 -30.43
CA ALA A 205 -2.18 -26.24 -29.97
C ALA A 205 -2.58 -25.17 -28.93
N THR A 206 -3.87 -24.89 -28.72
CA THR A 206 -4.36 -23.89 -27.76
C THR A 206 -4.97 -24.49 -26.48
N VAL A 207 -5.13 -25.82 -26.41
CA VAL A 207 -5.70 -26.49 -25.24
C VAL A 207 -4.64 -26.65 -24.16
N GLN A 208 -4.80 -25.96 -23.03
CA GLN A 208 -3.90 -26.11 -21.90
C GLN A 208 -4.18 -27.44 -21.18
N HIS A 209 -3.24 -28.38 -21.26
CA HIS A 209 -3.34 -29.63 -20.49
C HIS A 209 -3.00 -29.39 -19.01
N LEU A 210 -3.98 -29.62 -18.13
CA LEU A 210 -3.81 -29.54 -16.68
C LEU A 210 -3.72 -30.95 -16.07
N PRO A 211 -2.90 -31.16 -15.02
CA PRO A 211 -2.83 -32.44 -14.33
C PRO A 211 -4.14 -32.80 -13.63
N VAL A 212 -4.52 -34.08 -13.63
CA VAL A 212 -5.71 -34.57 -12.91
C VAL A 212 -5.65 -34.28 -11.40
N SER A 213 -4.44 -34.18 -10.83
CA SER A 213 -4.24 -33.79 -9.42
C SER A 213 -4.70 -32.35 -9.13
N TRP A 214 -4.69 -31.45 -10.11
CA TRP A 214 -5.19 -30.08 -9.96
C TRP A 214 -6.69 -30.08 -9.82
N ILE A 215 -7.40 -30.76 -10.73
CA ILE A 215 -8.87 -30.88 -10.69
C ILE A 215 -9.30 -31.50 -9.35
N LYS A 216 -8.64 -32.57 -8.91
CA LYS A 216 -8.92 -33.17 -7.59
C LYS A 216 -8.68 -32.21 -6.43
N LEU A 217 -7.66 -31.35 -6.52
CA LEU A 217 -7.41 -30.33 -5.50
C LEU A 217 -8.47 -29.23 -5.52
N GLU A 218 -8.84 -28.74 -6.70
CA GLU A 218 -9.92 -27.75 -6.90
C GLU A 218 -11.23 -28.24 -6.28
N MET A 219 -11.61 -29.50 -6.52
CA MET A 219 -12.80 -30.11 -5.93
C MET A 219 -12.73 -30.15 -4.40
N ASN A 220 -11.60 -30.61 -3.85
CA ASN A 220 -11.40 -30.62 -2.39
C ASN A 220 -11.41 -29.20 -1.79
N LEU A 221 -10.97 -28.19 -2.54
CA LEU A 221 -10.99 -26.78 -2.11
C LEU A 221 -12.41 -26.20 -2.17
N ALA A 222 -13.20 -26.55 -3.19
CA ALA A 222 -14.60 -26.18 -3.28
C ALA A 222 -15.39 -26.71 -2.07
N GLU A 223 -15.26 -28.00 -1.74
CA GLU A 223 -15.84 -28.57 -0.52
C GLU A 223 -15.34 -27.86 0.74
N LYS A 224 -14.03 -27.56 0.80
CA LYS A 224 -13.44 -26.92 1.97
C LYS A 224 -13.95 -25.50 2.18
N SER A 225 -14.30 -24.81 1.10
CA SER A 225 -14.78 -23.44 1.12
C SER A 225 -16.10 -23.31 1.87
N GLU A 226 -16.94 -24.35 1.84
CA GLU A 226 -18.21 -24.41 2.59
C GLU A 226 -17.99 -24.40 4.11
N GLU A 227 -16.90 -25.02 4.56
CA GLU A 227 -16.51 -24.99 5.97
C GLU A 227 -15.78 -23.68 6.33
N THR A 228 -14.83 -23.26 5.50
CA THR A 228 -14.02 -22.08 5.76
C THR A 228 -13.47 -21.46 4.46
N PRO A 229 -13.73 -20.16 4.21
CA PRO A 229 -13.32 -19.51 2.96
C PRO A 229 -11.82 -19.12 2.94
N ILE A 230 -11.14 -19.25 4.09
CA ILE A 230 -9.72 -18.92 4.26
C ILE A 230 -9.01 -20.08 4.96
N ILE A 231 -7.98 -20.62 4.31
CA ILE A 231 -7.09 -21.65 4.85
C ILE A 231 -5.65 -21.15 4.97
N THR A 232 -4.81 -21.91 5.68
CA THR A 232 -3.37 -21.62 5.71
C THR A 232 -2.63 -22.25 4.54
N ILE A 233 -1.45 -21.72 4.21
CA ILE A 233 -0.61 -22.31 3.16
C ILE A 233 -0.19 -23.74 3.51
N GLU A 234 0.04 -24.05 4.79
CA GLU A 234 0.32 -25.42 5.25
C GLU A 234 -0.89 -26.32 5.04
N LYS A 235 -2.10 -25.81 5.27
CA LYS A 235 -3.30 -26.59 5.05
C LYS A 235 -3.51 -26.91 3.57
N LEU A 236 -3.28 -25.93 2.70
CA LEU A 236 -3.31 -26.13 1.25
C LEU A 236 -2.27 -27.18 0.83
N ARG A 237 -1.05 -27.11 1.38
CA ARG A 237 0.02 -28.10 1.14
C ARG A 237 -0.39 -29.51 1.57
N GLU A 238 -1.01 -29.68 2.73
CA GLU A 238 -1.54 -30.98 3.17
C GLU A 238 -2.58 -31.54 2.19
N MET A 239 -3.48 -30.70 1.70
CA MET A 239 -4.52 -31.09 0.74
C MET A 239 -3.92 -31.48 -0.62
N ALA A 240 -2.96 -30.69 -1.10
CA ALA A 240 -2.20 -30.98 -2.31
C ALA A 240 -1.45 -32.33 -2.23
N GLN A 241 -0.80 -32.62 -1.10
CA GLN A 241 -0.09 -33.89 -0.90
C GLN A 241 -1.03 -35.10 -0.96
N ARG A 242 -2.26 -34.99 -0.44
CA ARG A 242 -3.25 -36.09 -0.46
C ARG A 242 -3.70 -36.47 -1.88
N VAL A 243 -3.71 -35.50 -2.80
CA VAL A 243 -4.04 -35.74 -4.21
C VAL A 243 -2.79 -36.03 -5.07
N GLY A 244 -1.61 -36.14 -4.45
CA GLY A 244 -0.36 -36.43 -5.12
C GLY A 244 0.29 -35.24 -5.83
N LEU A 245 -0.07 -34.00 -5.49
CA LEU A 245 0.54 -32.79 -6.04
C LEU A 245 1.79 -32.39 -5.23
N PRO A 246 3.00 -32.34 -5.83
CA PRO A 246 4.22 -31.92 -5.13
C PRO A 246 4.20 -30.45 -4.72
N ASP A 247 4.85 -30.11 -3.60
CA ASP A 247 4.86 -28.72 -3.06
C ASP A 247 5.49 -27.70 -4.04
N GLY A 248 6.53 -28.10 -4.78
CA GLY A 248 7.13 -27.24 -5.80
C GLY A 248 6.13 -26.88 -6.90
N GLU A 249 5.34 -27.85 -7.36
CA GLU A 249 4.31 -27.61 -8.37
C GLU A 249 3.16 -26.77 -7.83
N LEU A 250 2.75 -27.01 -6.58
CA LEU A 250 1.74 -26.20 -5.88
C LEU A 250 2.13 -24.71 -5.84
N GLN A 251 3.37 -24.42 -5.41
CA GLN A 251 3.86 -23.06 -5.18
C GLN A 251 4.21 -22.30 -6.45
N GLU A 252 4.78 -22.99 -7.45
CA GLU A 252 5.29 -22.37 -8.67
C GLU A 252 4.25 -22.34 -9.79
N LYS A 253 3.26 -23.23 -9.78
CA LYS A 253 2.28 -23.38 -10.86
C LYS A 253 0.84 -23.25 -10.39
N PHE A 254 0.37 -24.11 -9.48
CA PHE A 254 -1.04 -24.16 -9.08
C PHE A 254 -1.51 -22.83 -8.49
N ILE A 255 -0.89 -22.36 -7.39
CA ILE A 255 -1.29 -21.11 -6.72
C ILE A 255 -1.21 -19.91 -7.68
N PRO A 256 -0.11 -19.68 -8.43
CA PRO A 256 -0.07 -18.57 -9.38
C PRO A 256 -1.04 -18.69 -10.56
N TYR A 257 -1.42 -19.91 -10.96
CA TYR A 257 -2.42 -20.13 -11.99
C TYR A 257 -3.81 -19.72 -11.49
N HIS A 258 -4.23 -20.29 -10.36
CA HIS A 258 -5.52 -20.00 -9.74
C HIS A 258 -5.63 -18.54 -9.29
N HIS A 259 -4.54 -17.95 -8.79
CA HIS A 259 -4.50 -16.52 -8.52
C HIS A 259 -4.77 -15.63 -9.73
N ARG A 260 -4.33 -16.06 -10.92
CA ARG A 260 -4.61 -15.36 -12.18
C ARG A 260 -5.99 -15.70 -12.75
N GLN A 261 -6.59 -16.84 -12.40
CA GLN A 261 -7.98 -17.11 -12.76
C GLN A 261 -8.96 -16.35 -11.85
N GLY A 262 -8.54 -16.03 -10.62
CA GLY A 262 -9.33 -15.30 -9.65
C GLY A 262 -10.19 -16.19 -8.74
N ASP A 263 -9.97 -17.51 -8.78
CA ASP A 263 -10.65 -18.52 -7.96
C ASP A 263 -9.90 -18.83 -6.64
N ILE A 264 -8.61 -18.51 -6.54
CA ILE A 264 -7.85 -18.50 -5.28
C ILE A 264 -7.12 -17.16 -5.14
N LEU A 265 -7.07 -16.56 -3.95
CA LEU A 265 -6.22 -15.40 -3.69
C LEU A 265 -5.14 -15.72 -2.67
N HIS A 266 -3.88 -15.55 -3.07
CA HIS A 266 -2.71 -15.70 -2.21
C HIS A 266 -1.73 -14.57 -2.46
N PHE A 267 -1.36 -13.85 -1.40
CA PHE A 267 -0.48 -12.68 -1.48
C PHE A 267 0.84 -12.98 -0.79
N LYS A 268 1.95 -12.94 -1.54
CA LYS A 268 3.32 -13.13 -1.02
C LYS A 268 3.83 -11.85 -0.37
N VAL A 269 3.20 -11.44 0.72
CA VAL A 269 3.47 -10.18 1.42
C VAL A 269 3.53 -10.38 2.94
N ASP A 270 4.42 -9.61 3.59
CA ASP A 270 4.68 -9.69 5.02
C ASP A 270 3.40 -9.72 5.88
N GLY A 271 3.18 -10.85 6.56
CA GLY A 271 2.07 -11.05 7.50
C GLY A 271 0.80 -11.63 6.88
N LEU A 272 0.76 -11.87 5.57
CA LEU A 272 -0.31 -12.56 4.85
C LEU A 272 0.18 -13.77 4.05
N GLU A 273 1.47 -14.14 4.11
CA GLU A 273 2.02 -15.25 3.33
C GLU A 273 1.37 -16.60 3.68
N ASN A 274 0.89 -16.72 4.91
CA ASN A 274 0.16 -17.88 5.41
C ASN A 274 -1.35 -17.83 5.15
N VAL A 275 -1.88 -16.80 4.49
CA VAL A 275 -3.32 -16.62 4.26
C VAL A 275 -3.66 -16.95 2.82
N VAL A 276 -4.42 -18.02 2.59
CA VAL A 276 -4.96 -18.40 1.27
C VAL A 276 -6.47 -18.27 1.32
N ILE A 277 -7.02 -17.41 0.47
CA ILE A 277 -8.47 -17.29 0.27
C ILE A 277 -8.86 -18.25 -0.84
N ILE A 278 -9.73 -19.21 -0.51
CA ILE A 278 -10.20 -20.23 -1.45
C ILE A 278 -11.64 -19.98 -1.91
N ASP A 279 -12.27 -18.95 -1.35
CA ASP A 279 -13.53 -18.39 -1.83
C ASP A 279 -13.41 -16.86 -1.96
N PRO A 280 -12.96 -16.38 -3.14
CA PRO A 280 -12.84 -14.95 -3.41
C PRO A 280 -14.20 -14.25 -3.47
N LEU A 281 -15.29 -14.97 -3.78
CA LEU A 281 -16.64 -14.39 -3.85
C LEU A 281 -17.12 -14.04 -2.43
N TRP A 282 -16.92 -14.93 -1.46
CA TRP A 282 -17.15 -14.62 -0.05
C TRP A 282 -16.35 -13.40 0.41
N LEU A 283 -15.11 -13.23 -0.05
CA LEU A 283 -14.32 -12.04 0.30
C LEU A 283 -14.96 -10.77 -0.29
N ALA A 284 -15.47 -10.84 -1.52
CA ALA A 284 -16.20 -9.75 -2.14
C ALA A 284 -17.48 -9.40 -1.36
N ASP A 285 -18.25 -10.40 -0.91
CA ASP A 285 -19.42 -10.22 -0.05
C ASP A 285 -19.08 -9.53 1.27
N VAL A 286 -18.00 -9.97 1.93
CA VAL A 286 -17.51 -9.38 3.18
C VAL A 286 -17.09 -7.93 2.97
N PHE A 287 -16.34 -7.66 1.90
CA PHE A 287 -15.93 -6.33 1.51
C PHE A 287 -17.14 -5.43 1.22
N SER A 288 -18.13 -5.97 0.52
CA SER A 288 -19.38 -5.27 0.28
C SER A 288 -20.06 -4.93 1.61
N ALA A 289 -20.34 -5.91 2.44
CA ALA A 289 -21.03 -5.74 3.72
C ALA A 289 -20.36 -4.69 4.63
N ILE A 290 -19.02 -4.64 4.66
CA ILE A 290 -18.26 -3.69 5.47
C ILE A 290 -18.29 -2.28 4.87
N MET A 291 -18.22 -2.16 3.53
CA MET A 291 -18.06 -0.88 2.83
C MET A 291 -19.38 -0.24 2.40
N THR A 292 -20.50 -0.98 2.33
CA THR A 292 -21.82 -0.42 2.03
C THR A 292 -22.45 0.22 3.28
N PRO A 293 -22.78 1.52 3.28
CA PRO A 293 -23.52 2.12 4.39
C PRO A 293 -24.93 1.53 4.50
N ALA A 294 -25.39 1.28 5.74
CA ALA A 294 -26.70 0.69 6.06
C ALA A 294 -27.94 1.49 5.57
N SER A 295 -27.79 2.62 4.89
CA SER A 295 -28.92 3.36 4.29
C SER A 295 -29.55 2.68 3.08
N ILE A 296 -28.95 1.59 2.57
CA ILE A 296 -29.37 0.91 1.33
C ILE A 296 -30.10 -0.43 1.61
N HIS A 297 -29.84 -1.08 2.74
CA HIS A 297 -30.60 -2.26 3.18
C HIS A 297 -31.81 -1.82 4.01
N SER A 298 -32.99 -1.92 3.41
CA SER A 298 -34.26 -1.38 3.88
C SER A 298 -34.76 -1.97 5.22
N VAL A 299 -35.47 -1.12 5.97
CA VAL A 299 -36.78 -1.36 6.61
C VAL A 299 -36.94 -2.48 7.67
N HIS A 300 -36.04 -3.46 7.86
CA HIS A 300 -36.28 -4.59 8.78
C HIS A 300 -35.25 -4.86 9.87
N SER A 301 -34.50 -3.84 10.31
CA SER A 301 -33.83 -3.96 11.60
C SER A 301 -33.88 -2.66 12.38
N HIS A 302 -34.87 -2.58 13.28
CA HIS A 302 -35.02 -1.51 14.24
C HIS A 302 -33.85 -1.45 15.25
N SER A 303 -32.91 -2.41 15.19
CA SER A 303 -31.69 -2.46 16.01
C SER A 303 -30.40 -2.09 15.25
N ARG A 304 -30.35 -2.14 13.90
CA ARG A 304 -29.15 -1.82 13.09
C ARG A 304 -28.83 -0.31 12.97
N GLY A 305 -29.79 0.57 13.24
CA GLY A 305 -29.75 1.98 12.80
C GLY A 305 -29.01 2.99 13.69
N HIS A 306 -28.71 2.66 14.96
CA HIS A 306 -28.29 3.69 15.94
C HIS A 306 -26.78 3.83 16.15
N PHE A 307 -25.97 2.79 15.90
CA PHE A 307 -24.53 2.83 16.20
C PHE A 307 -23.65 3.45 15.10
N LEU A 308 -24.20 3.64 13.89
CA LEU A 308 -23.39 3.63 12.67
C LEU A 308 -23.65 4.79 11.68
N LYS A 309 -24.76 5.53 11.79
CA LYS A 309 -25.14 6.51 10.74
C LYS A 309 -24.22 7.74 10.62
N ASP A 310 -23.68 8.25 11.73
CA ASP A 310 -22.92 9.51 11.70
C ASP A 310 -21.40 9.32 11.51
N GLU A 311 -20.84 8.19 11.94
CA GLU A 311 -19.42 7.88 11.72
C GLU A 311 -19.15 7.26 10.35
N LEU A 312 -20.08 6.46 9.80
CA LEU A 312 -19.96 5.95 8.42
C LEU A 312 -20.03 7.09 7.38
N LYS A 313 -20.84 8.13 7.61
CA LYS A 313 -20.84 9.35 6.78
C LYS A 313 -19.49 10.09 6.79
N ARG A 314 -18.71 9.92 7.86
CA ARG A 314 -17.36 10.45 8.02
C ARG A 314 -16.28 9.46 7.59
N GLY A 315 -16.65 8.36 6.92
CA GLY A 315 -15.73 7.32 6.46
C GLY A 315 -14.93 6.67 7.59
N VAL A 316 -15.48 6.60 8.80
CA VAL A 316 -14.86 5.96 9.96
C VAL A 316 -15.55 4.65 10.28
N LEU A 317 -14.75 3.59 10.38
CA LEU A 317 -15.16 2.24 10.69
C LEU A 317 -14.62 1.85 12.06
N LYS A 318 -15.48 1.42 12.98
CA LYS A 318 -15.06 0.86 14.27
C LYS A 318 -14.83 -0.65 14.13
N GLU A 319 -13.92 -1.20 14.92
CA GLU A 319 -13.64 -2.64 14.89
C GLU A 319 -14.87 -3.49 15.24
N GLU A 320 -15.78 -2.99 16.08
CA GLU A 320 -17.05 -3.65 16.43
C GLU A 320 -17.93 -3.93 15.21
N VAL A 321 -17.78 -3.15 14.14
CA VAL A 321 -18.53 -3.34 12.90
C VAL A 321 -18.17 -4.66 12.24
N PHE A 322 -16.89 -5.04 12.28
CA PHE A 322 -16.44 -6.35 11.81
C PHE A 322 -17.03 -7.47 12.66
N ASP A 323 -17.16 -7.27 13.98
CA ASP A 323 -17.75 -8.28 14.86
C ASP A 323 -19.25 -8.51 14.55
N GLU A 324 -19.97 -7.50 14.08
CA GLU A 324 -21.39 -7.62 13.70
C GLU A 324 -21.55 -8.29 12.33
N TYR A 325 -20.86 -7.80 11.30
CA TYR A 325 -20.97 -8.36 9.96
C TYR A 325 -20.41 -9.79 9.87
N LEU A 326 -19.25 -10.07 10.48
CA LEU A 326 -18.64 -11.41 10.38
C LEU A 326 -19.41 -12.49 11.17
N LYS A 327 -20.28 -12.11 12.10
CA LYS A 327 -21.24 -13.06 12.70
C LYS A 327 -22.27 -13.54 11.69
N GLU A 328 -22.75 -12.67 10.80
CA GLU A 328 -23.70 -13.04 9.75
C GLU A 328 -23.07 -14.05 8.77
N PHE A 329 -21.77 -13.90 8.49
CA PHE A 329 -21.00 -14.84 7.65
C PHE A 329 -20.47 -16.07 8.40
N LYS A 330 -20.72 -16.22 9.71
CA LYS A 330 -20.18 -17.30 10.56
C LYS A 330 -18.65 -17.43 10.56
N THR A 331 -17.93 -16.33 10.36
CA THR A 331 -16.46 -16.29 10.19
C THR A 331 -15.81 -15.25 11.11
N ALA A 332 -16.33 -15.10 12.33
CA ALA A 332 -15.85 -14.10 13.28
C ALA A 332 -14.38 -14.32 13.69
N GLU A 333 -13.90 -15.57 13.64
CA GLU A 333 -12.52 -15.94 13.91
C GLU A 333 -11.53 -15.41 12.85
N LYS A 334 -12.00 -15.09 11.64
CA LYS A 334 -11.17 -14.57 10.53
C LYS A 334 -11.01 -13.04 10.53
N LYS A 335 -11.55 -12.37 11.55
CA LYS A 335 -11.54 -10.90 11.65
C LYS A 335 -10.13 -10.32 11.53
N THR A 336 -9.14 -10.95 12.16
CA THR A 336 -7.77 -10.43 12.19
C THR A 336 -7.15 -10.45 10.79
N GLU A 337 -7.36 -11.52 10.04
CA GLU A 337 -6.90 -11.73 8.68
C GLU A 337 -7.54 -10.70 7.75
N ILE A 338 -8.85 -10.47 7.84
CA ILE A 338 -9.58 -9.49 7.03
C ILE A 338 -9.07 -8.06 7.31
N ILE A 339 -8.93 -7.69 8.59
CA ILE A 339 -8.39 -6.37 8.96
C ILE A 339 -6.98 -6.19 8.41
N ARG A 340 -6.10 -7.19 8.56
CA ARG A 340 -4.74 -7.14 8.01
C ARG A 340 -4.74 -6.99 6.50
N LEU A 341 -5.61 -7.71 5.81
CA LEU A 341 -5.73 -7.68 4.36
C LEU A 341 -6.20 -6.30 3.87
N MET A 342 -7.22 -5.71 4.51
CA MET A 342 -7.69 -4.37 4.18
C MET A 342 -6.65 -3.27 4.48
N LEU A 343 -5.89 -3.40 5.57
CA LEU A 343 -4.78 -2.50 5.90
C LEU A 343 -3.62 -2.63 4.89
N HIS A 344 -3.29 -3.86 4.51
CA HIS A 344 -2.22 -4.14 3.55
C HIS A 344 -2.51 -3.55 2.18
N PHE A 345 -3.77 -3.65 1.70
CA PHE A 345 -4.18 -3.09 0.41
C PHE A 345 -4.46 -1.59 0.40
N ASP A 346 -4.06 -0.89 1.48
CA ASP A 346 -4.29 0.54 1.67
C ASP A 346 -5.78 0.92 1.51
N LEU A 347 -6.71 0.01 1.83
CA LEU A 347 -8.15 0.28 1.79
C LEU A 347 -8.58 1.11 3.00
N MET A 348 -7.86 0.97 4.11
CA MET A 348 -8.13 1.69 5.35
C MET A 348 -6.85 2.00 6.14
N LEU A 349 -6.98 2.92 7.10
CA LEU A 349 -5.91 3.33 8.02
C LEU A 349 -6.37 3.24 9.46
N GLU A 350 -5.63 2.54 10.32
CA GLU A 350 -5.88 2.57 11.77
C GLU A 350 -5.51 3.92 12.38
N ILE A 351 -6.45 4.55 13.09
CA ILE A 351 -6.27 5.87 13.74
C ILE A 351 -6.25 5.80 15.28
N SER A 352 -6.51 4.64 15.87
CA SER A 352 -6.59 4.47 17.33
C SER A 352 -5.25 4.56 18.07
N GLN A 353 -4.11 4.51 17.36
CA GLN A 353 -2.76 4.50 17.92
C GLN A 353 -1.95 5.78 17.64
N SER A 354 -2.60 6.90 17.35
CA SER A 354 -1.90 8.17 17.15
C SER A 354 -1.08 8.54 18.40
N VAL A 355 0.25 8.58 18.26
CA VAL A 355 1.26 8.80 19.32
C VAL A 355 1.01 10.08 20.14
N GLU A 356 0.25 11.02 19.60
CA GLU A 356 0.05 12.32 20.23
C GLU A 356 -1.22 12.42 21.08
N ASN A 357 -2.18 11.51 20.93
CA ASN A 357 -3.41 11.50 21.72
C ASN A 357 -3.97 10.08 21.82
N PRO A 358 -3.49 9.25 22.76
CA PRO A 358 -4.11 7.97 23.04
C PRO A 358 -5.58 8.19 23.41
N LEU A 359 -6.49 7.51 22.70
CA LEU A 359 -7.90 7.50 23.09
C LEU A 359 -8.02 6.97 24.53
N PRO A 360 -8.95 7.49 25.36
CA PRO A 360 -9.22 6.96 26.69
C PRO A 360 -9.41 5.44 26.60
N TRP A 361 -8.73 4.71 27.48
CA TRP A 361 -8.37 3.29 27.41
C TRP A 361 -9.54 2.27 27.45
N SER A 362 -10.67 2.54 26.81
CA SER A 362 -11.86 1.68 26.82
C SER A 362 -12.51 1.42 25.44
N GLY A 363 -11.97 1.95 24.33
CA GLY A 363 -12.52 1.75 22.98
C GLY A 363 -11.70 0.77 22.12
N LYS A 364 -12.35 -0.06 21.28
CA LYS A 364 -11.67 -0.87 20.25
C LYS A 364 -11.11 -0.01 19.10
N ARG A 365 -10.38 -0.63 18.17
CA ARG A 365 -9.71 0.07 17.06
C ARG A 365 -10.71 0.80 16.15
N ARG A 366 -10.25 1.89 15.54
CA ARG A 366 -10.98 2.71 14.57
C ARG A 366 -10.13 2.88 13.33
N PHE A 367 -10.79 2.90 12.19
CA PHE A 367 -10.19 2.94 10.88
C PHE A 367 -10.81 4.04 10.03
N VAL A 368 -10.00 4.75 9.26
CA VAL A 368 -10.46 5.66 8.21
C VAL A 368 -10.48 4.90 6.89
N VAL A 369 -11.60 4.94 6.18
CA VAL A 369 -11.85 4.24 4.90
C VAL A 369 -12.18 5.30 3.84
N PRO A 370 -11.20 5.77 3.04
CA PRO A 370 -11.44 6.94 2.20
C PRO A 370 -12.51 6.75 1.11
N SER A 371 -12.73 5.53 0.64
CA SER A 371 -13.79 5.22 -0.34
C SER A 371 -15.21 5.41 0.22
N MET A 372 -15.39 5.38 1.55
CA MET A 372 -16.68 5.56 2.22
C MET A 372 -16.97 7.01 2.59
N LEU A 373 -15.97 7.90 2.58
CA LEU A 373 -16.13 9.33 2.86
C LEU A 373 -17.13 9.95 1.90
N VAL A 374 -17.91 10.96 2.29
CA VAL A 374 -18.76 11.72 1.36
C VAL A 374 -17.93 12.79 0.64
N SER A 375 -18.30 13.17 -0.58
CA SER A 375 -17.73 14.39 -1.20
C SER A 375 -18.14 15.60 -0.36
N ASN A 376 -17.17 16.29 0.22
CA ASN A 376 -17.43 17.44 1.07
C ASN A 376 -17.79 18.62 0.16
N ASN A 377 -19.09 18.95 0.05
CA ASN A 377 -19.61 20.09 -0.71
C ASN A 377 -19.19 21.47 -0.14
N SER A 378 -18.38 21.51 0.93
CA SER A 378 -17.75 22.75 1.36
C SER A 378 -16.84 23.22 0.23
N ALA A 379 -17.27 24.25 -0.50
CA ALA A 379 -16.48 24.93 -1.50
C ALA A 379 -15.09 25.20 -0.92
N ASN A 380 -14.13 24.36 -1.29
CA ASN A 380 -12.76 24.54 -0.84
C ASN A 380 -12.25 25.72 -1.67
N ASN A 381 -12.16 26.91 -1.06
CA ASN A 381 -11.61 28.11 -1.71
C ASN A 381 -10.21 27.87 -2.30
N ALA A 382 -9.54 26.80 -1.88
CA ALA A 382 -8.31 26.32 -2.50
C ALA A 382 -8.53 25.86 -3.95
N LEU A 383 -9.63 25.17 -4.30
CA LEU A 383 -9.89 24.70 -5.67
C LEU A 383 -10.19 25.83 -6.68
N SER A 384 -10.52 27.02 -6.18
CA SER A 384 -10.63 28.23 -7.00
C SER A 384 -9.29 28.95 -7.21
N GLU A 385 -8.17 28.43 -6.69
CA GLU A 385 -6.84 29.00 -6.91
C GLU A 385 -6.39 28.76 -8.35
N THR A 386 -6.10 29.87 -9.04
CA THR A 386 -5.69 29.87 -10.45
C THR A 386 -4.23 30.24 -10.62
N ASP A 387 -3.53 30.61 -9.54
CA ASP A 387 -2.11 30.93 -9.58
C ASP A 387 -1.29 29.71 -10.05
N PRO A 388 -0.65 29.77 -11.23
CA PRO A 388 0.13 28.65 -11.78
C PRO A 388 1.31 28.26 -10.89
N GLN A 389 1.78 29.14 -10.01
CA GLN A 389 2.82 28.80 -9.04
C GLN A 389 2.30 27.81 -7.98
N LYS A 390 1.00 27.81 -7.69
CA LYS A 390 0.46 27.11 -6.53
C LYS A 390 -0.05 25.72 -6.81
N TYR A 391 -0.15 25.28 -8.06
CA TYR A 391 -0.64 23.93 -8.38
C TYR A 391 0.08 23.26 -9.56
N LEU A 392 0.02 21.93 -9.57
CA LEU A 392 0.35 21.03 -10.67
C LEU A 392 -0.78 20.03 -10.87
N LEU A 393 -0.97 19.55 -12.09
CA LEU A 393 -1.89 18.47 -12.39
C LEU A 393 -1.10 17.16 -12.55
N ILE A 394 -1.67 16.06 -12.08
CA ILE A 394 -1.13 14.70 -12.25
C ILE A 394 -2.16 13.94 -13.08
N ALA A 395 -1.80 13.58 -14.30
CA ALA A 395 -2.71 12.94 -15.24
C ALA A 395 -2.15 11.61 -15.72
N PHE A 396 -3.05 10.71 -16.14
CA PHE A 396 -2.70 9.49 -16.84
C PHE A 396 -3.00 9.68 -18.32
N PRO A 397 -2.00 9.68 -19.23
CA PRO A 397 -2.17 10.17 -20.60
C PRO A 397 -3.24 9.43 -21.43
N HIS A 398 -3.46 8.15 -21.12
CA HIS A 398 -4.28 7.25 -21.93
C HIS A 398 -5.53 6.74 -21.21
N ILE A 399 -5.72 7.10 -19.93
CA ILE A 399 -6.80 6.58 -19.09
C ILE A 399 -7.39 7.67 -18.19
N LEU A 400 -8.65 7.50 -17.78
CA LEU A 400 -9.25 8.36 -16.77
C LEU A 400 -8.56 8.17 -15.42
N PHE A 401 -8.53 9.23 -14.61
CA PHE A 401 -7.87 9.18 -13.32
C PHE A 401 -8.58 8.17 -12.38
N PRO A 402 -7.86 7.17 -11.84
CA PRO A 402 -8.43 6.11 -11.02
C PRO A 402 -8.73 6.58 -9.60
N THR A 403 -10.00 6.76 -9.26
CA THR A 403 -10.44 7.16 -7.92
C THR A 403 -9.90 6.24 -6.82
N GLY A 404 -9.85 4.92 -7.08
CA GLY A 404 -9.31 3.97 -6.11
C GLY A 404 -7.80 4.11 -5.82
N LEU A 405 -7.04 4.74 -6.72
CA LEU A 405 -5.63 5.07 -6.48
C LEU A 405 -5.51 6.28 -5.55
N PHE A 406 -6.41 7.25 -5.68
CA PHE A 406 -6.45 8.44 -4.83
C PHE A 406 -6.76 8.11 -3.38
N HIS A 407 -7.73 7.23 -3.13
CA HIS A 407 -8.06 6.79 -1.77
C HIS A 407 -6.85 6.15 -1.07
N ARG A 408 -6.06 5.35 -1.79
CA ARG A 408 -4.82 4.77 -1.27
C ARG A 408 -3.73 5.80 -1.04
N LEU A 409 -3.61 6.76 -1.96
CA LEU A 409 -2.68 7.88 -1.79
C LEU A 409 -3.02 8.66 -0.52
N ILE A 410 -4.30 8.90 -0.23
CA ILE A 410 -4.74 9.51 1.03
C ILE A 410 -4.27 8.68 2.23
N VAL A 411 -4.49 7.36 2.23
CA VAL A 411 -4.04 6.47 3.31
C VAL A 411 -2.54 6.58 3.54
N ARG A 412 -1.72 6.55 2.47
CA ARG A 412 -0.25 6.64 2.58
C ARG A 412 0.21 8.02 3.02
N LEU A 413 -0.43 9.08 2.54
CA LEU A 413 -0.10 10.45 2.96
C LEU A 413 -0.52 10.73 4.40
N LEU A 414 -1.61 10.15 4.90
CA LEU A 414 -1.99 10.25 6.32
C LEU A 414 -0.98 9.55 7.25
N ARG A 415 -0.17 8.60 6.75
CA ARG A 415 0.96 8.02 7.51
C ARG A 415 2.16 8.95 7.59
N LYS A 416 2.30 9.90 6.65
CA LYS A 416 3.45 10.83 6.54
C LYS A 416 3.13 12.23 7.06
N TYR A 417 1.92 12.70 6.82
CA TYR A 417 1.44 14.05 7.11
C TYR A 417 0.18 14.00 7.97
N ARG A 418 -0.07 15.09 8.69
CA ARG A 418 -1.36 15.26 9.37
C ARG A 418 -2.38 15.80 8.40
N ALA A 419 -3.64 15.40 8.55
CA ALA A 419 -4.74 16.13 7.96
C ALA A 419 -4.70 17.62 8.39
N GLN A 420 -5.20 18.49 7.53
CA GLN A 420 -5.33 19.93 7.83
C GLN A 420 -6.22 20.15 9.06
N ASP A 421 -7.38 19.47 9.05
CA ASP A 421 -8.46 19.62 10.00
C ASP A 421 -8.80 18.27 10.65
N TYR A 422 -9.29 18.32 11.89
CA TYR A 422 -9.73 17.16 12.65
C TYR A 422 -11.07 17.47 13.31
N GLU A 423 -12.00 16.52 13.24
CA GLU A 423 -13.28 16.57 13.94
C GLU A 423 -13.33 15.39 14.91
N HIS A 424 -13.49 15.63 16.21
CA HIS A 424 -13.49 14.56 17.23
C HIS A 424 -12.27 13.62 17.14
N ASN A 425 -11.07 14.16 16.86
CA ASN A 425 -9.81 13.43 16.64
C ASN A 425 -9.79 12.52 15.40
N ILE A 426 -10.76 12.65 14.50
CA ILE A 426 -10.78 11.97 13.20
C ILE A 426 -10.26 12.94 12.15
N PRO A 427 -9.31 12.55 11.28
CA PRO A 427 -8.85 13.40 10.20
C PRO A 427 -9.99 13.71 9.24
N VAL A 428 -10.19 14.98 8.92
CA VAL A 428 -11.19 15.41 7.93
C VAL A 428 -10.57 15.32 6.55
N VAL A 429 -10.91 14.24 5.85
CA VAL A 429 -10.57 13.98 4.44
C VAL A 429 -11.86 13.74 3.67
N GLY A 430 -11.85 14.00 2.37
CA GLY A 430 -12.98 13.81 1.46
C GLY A 430 -12.76 12.68 0.48
N PHE A 431 -13.83 12.28 -0.20
CA PHE A 431 -13.80 11.26 -1.24
C PHE A 431 -12.98 11.67 -2.48
N ASP A 432 -13.06 12.94 -2.83
CA ASP A 432 -12.49 13.57 -4.02
C ASP A 432 -11.45 14.65 -3.68
N HIS A 433 -11.22 14.93 -2.40
CA HIS A 433 -10.20 15.88 -1.96
C HIS A 433 -9.63 15.53 -0.58
N ALA A 434 -8.37 15.88 -0.35
CA ALA A 434 -7.73 15.76 0.95
C ALA A 434 -6.70 16.87 1.15
N SER A 435 -6.61 17.38 2.38
CA SER A 435 -5.69 18.45 2.74
C SER A 435 -4.77 18.00 3.88
N PHE A 436 -3.47 18.26 3.74
CA PHE A 436 -2.42 17.80 4.62
C PHE A 436 -1.54 18.97 5.08
N ARG A 437 -1.30 19.05 6.39
CA ARG A 437 -0.37 20.02 6.97
C ARG A 437 1.07 19.57 6.75
N MET A 438 1.86 20.45 6.12
CA MET A 438 3.26 20.20 5.81
C MET A 438 4.16 20.30 7.05
N VAL A 439 5.44 19.92 6.89
CA VAL A 439 6.45 19.88 7.96
C VAL A 439 6.63 21.23 8.67
N ASP A 440 6.46 22.34 7.96
CA ASP A 440 6.57 23.69 8.52
C ASP A 440 5.34 24.13 9.35
N LYS A 441 4.33 23.27 9.46
CA LYS A 441 3.04 23.46 10.16
C LYS A 441 2.15 24.60 9.65
N GLN A 442 2.64 25.41 8.71
CA GLN A 442 1.94 26.57 8.14
C GLN A 442 1.39 26.26 6.76
N SER A 443 2.19 25.60 5.93
CA SER A 443 1.83 25.26 4.56
C SER A 443 0.90 24.06 4.54
N VAL A 444 -0.03 24.04 3.59
CA VAL A 444 -1.00 22.98 3.42
C VAL A 444 -0.94 22.45 2.00
N LEU A 445 -0.74 21.14 1.86
CA LEU A 445 -0.85 20.40 0.61
C LEU A 445 -2.31 19.96 0.41
N HIS A 446 -2.90 20.36 -0.69
CA HIS A 446 -4.23 19.95 -1.11
C HIS A 446 -4.11 19.03 -2.32
N LEU A 447 -4.83 17.91 -2.27
CA LEU A 447 -5.03 17.03 -3.41
C LEU A 447 -6.52 16.99 -3.74
N ALA A 448 -6.88 17.06 -5.01
CA ALA A 448 -8.27 16.93 -5.44
C ALA A 448 -8.41 16.27 -6.81
N ILE A 449 -9.42 15.45 -6.98
CA ILE A 449 -9.77 14.81 -8.24
C ILE A 449 -10.50 15.83 -9.12
N GLU A 450 -10.01 16.00 -10.35
CA GLU A 450 -10.72 16.63 -11.46
C GLU A 450 -11.10 15.57 -12.49
N GLU A 451 -11.87 15.93 -13.54
CA GLU A 451 -12.39 14.98 -14.53
C GLU A 451 -11.33 14.06 -15.17
N LYS A 452 -10.12 14.56 -15.42
CA LYS A 452 -9.06 13.84 -16.16
C LYS A 452 -7.72 13.77 -15.43
N ALA A 453 -7.61 14.39 -14.26
CA ALA A 453 -6.35 14.53 -13.54
C ALA A 453 -6.61 14.70 -12.04
N MET A 454 -5.58 14.54 -11.23
CA MET A 454 -5.57 14.99 -9.85
C MET A 454 -4.82 16.31 -9.76
N ARG A 455 -5.46 17.34 -9.23
CA ARG A 455 -4.80 18.60 -8.87
C ARG A 455 -4.04 18.42 -7.57
N MET A 456 -2.77 18.80 -7.59
CA MET A 456 -1.91 18.93 -6.42
C MET A 456 -1.59 20.42 -6.22
N MET A 457 -1.81 20.93 -5.02
CA MET A 457 -1.72 22.36 -4.74
C MET A 457 -1.15 22.63 -3.36
N ILE A 458 -0.45 23.74 -3.19
CA ILE A 458 0.03 24.19 -1.88
C ILE A 458 -0.44 25.59 -1.58
N THR A 459 -1.09 25.76 -0.43
CA THR A 459 -1.48 27.06 0.13
C THR A 459 -0.61 27.42 1.33
N ASN A 460 -0.57 28.70 1.69
CA ASN A 460 0.16 29.26 2.84
C ASN A 460 1.69 29.03 2.86
N ALA A 461 2.29 28.53 1.77
CA ALA A 461 3.73 28.42 1.60
C ALA A 461 4.43 29.75 1.27
N THR A 462 3.64 30.79 0.97
CA THR A 462 4.10 32.15 0.65
C THR A 462 3.95 33.06 1.87
N GLY A 463 4.92 33.01 2.79
CA GLY A 463 5.17 34.13 3.71
C GLY A 463 5.88 35.29 2.99
N ASN A 464 6.52 36.22 3.73
CA ASN A 464 7.33 37.30 3.15
C ASN A 464 8.48 36.83 2.21
N LYS A 465 8.76 35.52 2.13
CA LYS A 465 9.62 34.87 1.13
C LYS A 465 8.97 33.54 0.69
N THR A 466 9.05 33.24 -0.61
CA THR A 466 8.71 31.92 -1.18
C THR A 466 9.57 30.84 -0.53
N LYS A 467 9.00 29.65 -0.26
CA LYS A 467 9.71 28.48 0.29
C LYS A 467 9.73 27.32 -0.73
N PRO A 468 10.58 27.36 -1.78
CA PRO A 468 10.52 26.41 -2.90
C PRO A 468 10.73 24.94 -2.50
N HIS A 469 11.55 24.69 -1.47
CA HIS A 469 11.73 23.35 -0.91
C HIS A 469 10.40 22.68 -0.45
N ILE A 470 9.38 23.45 -0.05
CA ILE A 470 8.07 22.89 0.36
C ILE A 470 7.35 22.30 -0.86
N TYR A 471 7.36 23.01 -1.99
CA TYR A 471 6.76 22.58 -3.24
C TYR A 471 7.47 21.35 -3.80
N LEU A 472 8.80 21.41 -3.86
CA LEU A 472 9.62 20.28 -4.31
C LEU A 472 9.43 19.04 -3.43
N ASN A 473 9.43 19.18 -2.11
CA ASN A 473 9.26 18.05 -1.19
C ASN A 473 7.86 17.45 -1.25
N ALA A 474 6.82 18.29 -1.37
CA ALA A 474 5.46 17.81 -1.58
C ALA A 474 5.35 16.98 -2.86
N ARG A 475 5.86 17.52 -3.98
CA ARG A 475 5.86 16.83 -5.28
C ARG A 475 6.61 15.51 -5.19
N LYS A 476 7.85 15.51 -4.66
CA LYS A 476 8.65 14.29 -4.51
C LYS A 476 7.93 13.24 -3.67
N THR A 477 7.31 13.65 -2.55
CA THR A 477 6.57 12.71 -1.69
C THR A 477 5.38 12.09 -2.43
N VAL A 478 4.58 12.91 -3.13
CA VAL A 478 3.42 12.43 -3.88
C VAL A 478 3.86 11.52 -5.05
N ASP A 479 4.92 11.91 -5.75
CA ASP A 479 5.53 11.14 -6.85
C ASP A 479 6.05 9.77 -6.37
N GLU A 480 6.75 9.71 -5.24
CA GLU A 480 7.24 8.46 -4.62
C GLU A 480 6.10 7.54 -4.18
N GLU A 481 5.07 8.08 -3.53
CA GLU A 481 3.92 7.28 -3.08
C GLU A 481 3.08 6.79 -4.26
N LEU A 482 2.81 7.64 -5.25
CA LEU A 482 2.14 7.23 -6.49
C LEU A 482 2.96 6.21 -7.26
N SER A 483 4.27 6.38 -7.34
CA SER A 483 5.17 5.42 -7.98
C SER A 483 5.16 4.06 -7.28
N THR A 484 5.08 4.06 -5.96
CA THR A 484 4.96 2.83 -5.16
C THR A 484 3.61 2.16 -5.39
N LEU A 485 2.52 2.90 -5.24
CA LEU A 485 1.16 2.41 -5.51
C LEU A 485 1.02 1.86 -6.93
N ARG A 486 1.60 2.55 -7.90
CA ARG A 486 1.65 2.13 -9.29
C ARG A 486 2.36 0.80 -9.46
N LYS A 487 3.57 0.65 -8.90
CA LYS A 487 4.32 -0.62 -8.94
C LYS A 487 3.55 -1.76 -8.28
N THR A 488 2.83 -1.48 -7.20
CA THR A 488 2.06 -2.49 -6.45
C THR A 488 0.76 -2.89 -7.16
N TYR A 489 0.01 -1.93 -7.70
CA TYR A 489 -1.39 -2.14 -8.11
C TYR A 489 -1.68 -1.95 -9.60
N CYS A 490 -0.85 -1.20 -10.33
CA CYS A 490 -1.04 -0.90 -11.75
C CYS A 490 0.28 -0.64 -12.50
N PRO A 491 1.23 -1.60 -12.54
CA PRO A 491 2.66 -1.35 -12.84
C PRO A 491 2.95 -0.87 -14.27
N ARG A 492 2.03 -1.07 -15.21
CA ARG A 492 2.16 -0.60 -16.61
C ARG A 492 1.50 0.75 -16.87
N THR A 493 0.79 1.31 -15.90
CA THR A 493 0.27 2.68 -16.03
C THR A 493 1.42 3.67 -15.91
N GLN A 494 1.30 4.80 -16.61
CA GLN A 494 2.22 5.94 -16.49
C GLN A 494 1.39 7.16 -16.14
N PHE A 495 1.92 7.97 -15.23
CA PHE A 495 1.39 9.29 -14.96
C PHE A 495 2.44 10.32 -15.36
N GLU A 496 1.96 11.51 -15.69
CA GLU A 496 2.80 12.66 -16.02
C GLU A 496 2.29 13.90 -15.31
N PHE A 497 3.18 14.87 -15.14
CA PHE A 497 2.82 16.19 -14.64
C PHE A 497 2.29 17.03 -15.80
N ARG A 498 1.17 17.71 -15.56
CA ARG A 498 0.58 18.65 -16.51
C ARG A 498 0.37 20.02 -15.90
N ILE A 499 0.36 21.03 -16.75
CA ILE A 499 0.00 22.40 -16.43
C ILE A 499 -1.21 22.84 -17.26
N ARG A 500 -1.98 23.76 -16.73
CA ARG A 500 -3.17 24.29 -17.39
C ARG A 500 -2.89 25.71 -17.88
N VAL A 501 -2.94 25.91 -19.19
CA VAL A 501 -2.55 27.19 -19.82
C VAL A 501 -3.56 28.31 -19.56
N ASN A 502 -4.84 27.99 -19.35
CA ASN A 502 -5.93 28.93 -19.01
C ASN A 502 -7.02 28.19 -18.24
N ASN A 503 -7.90 28.90 -17.50
CA ASN A 503 -8.98 28.26 -16.70
C ASN A 503 -9.88 27.29 -17.49
N ASN A 504 -9.98 27.46 -18.83
CA ASN A 504 -10.69 26.56 -19.75
C ASN A 504 -9.76 25.93 -20.81
N GLY A 505 -8.43 26.01 -20.63
CA GLY A 505 -7.43 25.59 -21.60
C GLY A 505 -7.07 24.11 -21.53
N LYS A 506 -6.43 23.59 -22.59
CA LYS A 506 -5.92 22.22 -22.65
C LYS A 506 -4.78 22.02 -21.64
N ASP A 507 -4.79 20.88 -20.96
CA ASP A 507 -3.71 20.48 -20.06
C ASP A 507 -2.50 20.00 -20.88
N ILE A 508 -1.31 20.53 -20.57
CA ILE A 508 -0.06 20.28 -21.31
C ILE A 508 0.90 19.49 -20.43
N ALA A 509 1.44 18.41 -20.99
CA ALA A 509 2.46 17.60 -20.34
C ALA A 509 3.78 18.36 -20.22
N ILE A 510 4.40 18.28 -19.04
CA ILE A 510 5.68 18.91 -18.76
C ILE A 510 6.64 17.89 -18.16
N LYS A 511 7.92 17.98 -18.54
CA LYS A 511 8.98 17.21 -17.92
C LYS A 511 9.80 18.08 -16.97
N ALA A 512 10.47 17.44 -16.02
CA ALA A 512 11.29 18.14 -15.05
C ALA A 512 12.43 18.90 -15.73
N GLU A 513 13.04 18.29 -16.75
CA GLU A 513 14.13 18.87 -17.53
C GLU A 513 13.66 20.13 -18.27
N ASP A 514 12.49 20.06 -18.91
CA ASP A 514 11.93 21.18 -19.68
C ASP A 514 11.72 22.42 -18.80
N VAL A 515 11.21 22.24 -17.58
CA VAL A 515 10.96 23.33 -16.61
C VAL A 515 12.26 23.89 -16.03
N GLN A 516 13.28 23.04 -15.89
CA GLN A 516 14.58 23.40 -15.32
C GLN A 516 15.46 24.16 -16.32
N GLU A 517 15.49 23.73 -17.58
CA GLU A 517 16.44 24.22 -18.60
C GLU A 517 15.89 25.38 -19.42
N ASN A 518 14.56 25.50 -19.55
CA ASN A 518 13.94 26.50 -20.43
C ASN A 518 13.12 27.51 -19.61
N ASP A 519 13.24 28.79 -19.94
CA ASP A 519 12.33 29.83 -19.40
C ASP A 519 10.96 29.77 -20.08
N GLN A 520 10.92 29.33 -21.35
CA GLN A 520 9.69 29.18 -22.12
C GLN A 520 9.74 27.92 -22.98
N ILE A 521 8.59 27.28 -23.16
CA ILE A 521 8.42 26.24 -24.17
C ILE A 521 7.34 26.64 -25.18
N CYS A 522 7.54 26.30 -26.44
CA CYS A 522 6.51 26.43 -27.47
C CYS A 522 5.68 25.15 -27.54
N CYS A 523 4.36 25.29 -27.37
CA CYS A 523 3.42 24.18 -27.48
C CYS A 523 2.42 24.46 -28.59
N PHE A 524 2.16 23.47 -29.43
CA PHE A 524 1.07 23.54 -30.40
C PHE A 524 -0.24 23.16 -29.71
N VAL A 525 -1.13 24.14 -29.56
CA VAL A 525 -2.47 23.96 -29.01
C VAL A 525 -3.48 24.44 -30.06
N GLU A 526 -4.36 23.54 -30.50
CA GLU A 526 -5.46 23.86 -31.43
C GLU A 526 -5.00 24.55 -32.72
N GLY A 527 -3.85 24.13 -33.26
CA GLY A 527 -3.30 24.65 -34.52
C GLY A 527 -2.55 25.98 -34.40
N SER A 528 -2.38 26.50 -33.17
CA SER A 528 -1.58 27.70 -32.89
C SER A 528 -0.40 27.37 -31.99
N GLU A 529 0.76 27.98 -32.26
CA GLU A 529 1.93 27.88 -31.39
C GLU A 529 1.78 28.87 -30.23
N ILE A 530 1.81 28.36 -29.01
CA ILE A 530 1.68 29.14 -27.78
C ILE A 530 2.99 29.01 -27.00
N ALA A 531 3.63 30.14 -26.69
CA ALA A 531 4.77 30.19 -25.79
C ALA A 531 4.27 30.19 -24.34
N ILE A 532 4.77 29.25 -23.53
CA ILE A 532 4.39 29.07 -22.13
C ILE A 532 5.58 29.38 -21.25
N ASP A 533 5.42 30.34 -20.34
CA ASP A 533 6.41 30.65 -19.32
C ASP A 533 6.49 29.53 -18.28
N MET A 534 7.69 28.95 -18.15
CA MET A 534 7.98 27.86 -17.22
C MET A 534 8.50 28.34 -15.86
N THR A 535 8.88 29.61 -15.77
CA THR A 535 9.42 30.23 -14.56
C THR A 535 8.53 30.01 -13.31
N PRO A 536 7.19 30.14 -13.39
CA PRO A 536 6.29 29.90 -12.26
C PRO A 536 6.37 28.48 -11.69
N TYR A 537 6.63 27.48 -12.54
CA TYR A 537 6.60 26.07 -12.16
C TYR A 537 7.92 25.57 -11.58
N ARG A 538 9.03 26.32 -11.75
CA ARG A 538 10.36 25.95 -11.25
C ARG A 538 10.37 25.62 -9.77
N ILE A 539 9.54 26.26 -8.96
CA ILE A 539 9.48 25.98 -7.51
C ILE A 539 9.11 24.52 -7.19
N TRP A 540 8.42 23.84 -8.11
CA TRP A 540 8.05 22.44 -7.97
C TRP A 540 9.15 21.46 -8.39
N PHE A 541 10.08 21.90 -9.25
CA PHE A 541 11.08 21.04 -9.88
C PHE A 541 12.52 21.37 -9.45
N SER A 542 12.77 22.57 -8.94
CA SER A 542 14.10 23.09 -8.62
C SER A 542 14.16 23.59 -7.18
N ASP A 543 15.23 23.25 -6.49
CA ASP A 543 15.60 23.96 -5.28
C ASP A 543 16.17 25.32 -5.71
N SER A 544 15.62 26.43 -5.23
CA SER A 544 15.84 27.78 -5.76
C SER A 544 17.25 28.36 -5.56
N ALA A 545 18.26 27.52 -5.34
CA ALA A 545 19.66 27.92 -5.26
C ALA A 545 20.29 28.23 -6.64
N GLN A 546 19.63 27.90 -7.76
CA GLN A 546 20.22 28.04 -9.10
C GLN A 546 19.49 28.97 -10.08
N ALA A 547 18.33 29.56 -9.71
CA ALA A 547 17.50 30.29 -10.68
C ALA A 547 17.79 31.81 -10.82
N VAL A 548 18.93 32.33 -10.34
CA VAL A 548 19.30 33.75 -10.53
C VAL A 548 20.81 33.87 -10.81
N GLN A 549 21.27 33.54 -12.02
CA GLN A 549 22.58 33.95 -12.52
C GLN A 549 22.57 34.20 -14.03
N THR A 550 22.05 35.36 -14.43
CA THR A 550 22.41 36.01 -15.71
C THR A 550 22.49 37.53 -15.52
N SER A 551 23.63 38.01 -15.00
CA SER A 551 24.32 39.26 -15.41
C SER A 551 25.33 39.72 -14.34
N GLU A 552 26.61 39.53 -14.68
CA GLU A 552 27.84 40.20 -14.19
C GLU A 552 28.26 40.17 -12.70
N PRO A 553 29.59 40.25 -12.45
CA PRO A 553 30.24 39.57 -11.34
C PRO A 553 30.48 40.50 -10.13
N VAL A 554 30.64 39.86 -8.98
CA VAL A 554 31.43 40.25 -7.79
C VAL A 554 30.65 39.97 -6.51
N GLY A 555 31.20 39.08 -5.69
CA GLY A 555 30.79 38.85 -4.31
C GLY A 555 30.37 37.41 -4.05
N ALA A 556 31.34 36.57 -3.68
CA ALA A 556 31.08 35.24 -3.15
C ALA A 556 30.14 35.33 -1.93
N ASN A 557 28.86 34.98 -2.10
CA ASN A 557 27.92 34.86 -1.00
C ASN A 557 28.07 33.47 -0.38
N ALA A 558 28.46 33.47 0.90
CA ALA A 558 28.73 32.30 1.71
C ALA A 558 27.51 31.35 1.80
N PRO A 559 27.72 30.04 1.97
CA PRO A 559 26.63 29.08 2.14
C PRO A 559 25.80 29.41 3.39
N ASP A 560 24.48 29.23 3.30
CA ASP A 560 23.54 29.41 4.39
C ASP A 560 24.00 28.64 5.64
N ALA A 561 24.05 29.31 6.80
CA ALA A 561 24.62 28.75 8.03
C ALA A 561 23.95 27.43 8.43
N SER A 562 22.65 27.27 8.10
CA SER A 562 21.90 26.04 8.36
C SER A 562 22.33 24.86 7.50
N PHE A 563 22.72 25.10 6.24
CA PHE A 563 23.24 24.06 5.35
C PHE A 563 24.66 23.65 5.74
N ILE A 564 25.50 24.61 6.14
CA ILE A 564 26.85 24.31 6.66
C ILE A 564 26.74 23.44 7.92
N ASP A 565 25.80 23.76 8.82
CA ASP A 565 25.61 22.98 10.04
C ASP A 565 24.97 21.62 9.77
N ALA A 566 24.07 21.51 8.79
CA ALA A 566 23.55 20.22 8.31
C ALA A 566 24.66 19.34 7.70
N GLN A 567 25.58 19.90 6.91
CA GLN A 567 26.75 19.19 6.39
C GLN A 567 27.66 18.70 7.51
N LYS A 568 27.98 19.56 8.49
CA LYS A 568 28.77 19.17 9.66
C LYS A 568 28.10 18.04 10.43
N PHE A 569 26.79 18.14 10.66
CA PHE A 569 26.02 17.13 11.36
C PHE A 569 26.02 15.81 10.60
N ALA A 570 25.76 15.83 9.30
CA ALA A 570 25.79 14.64 8.43
C ALA A 570 27.15 13.94 8.41
N ARG A 571 28.24 14.70 8.33
CA ARG A 571 29.60 14.15 8.43
C ARG A 571 29.82 13.42 9.76
N LEU A 572 29.30 13.97 10.86
CA LEU A 572 29.43 13.34 12.19
C LEU A 572 28.59 12.05 12.25
N CYS A 573 27.37 12.09 11.72
CA CYS A 573 26.52 10.91 11.60
C CYS A 573 27.21 9.81 10.81
N TYR A 574 27.67 10.12 9.59
CA TYR A 574 28.35 9.18 8.71
C TYR A 574 29.63 8.60 9.34
N LEU A 575 30.45 9.47 9.96
CA LEU A 575 31.66 9.04 10.66
C LEU A 575 31.36 7.99 11.75
N VAL A 576 30.27 8.17 12.48
CA VAL A 576 29.92 7.30 13.61
C VAL A 576 29.20 6.05 13.13
N ILE A 577 28.22 6.14 12.21
CA ILE A 577 27.48 4.99 11.70
C ILE A 577 28.38 4.13 10.81
N GLU A 578 28.99 4.70 9.78
CA GLU A 578 29.70 3.88 8.80
C GLU A 578 31.06 3.45 9.34
N LEU A 579 31.94 4.41 9.59
CA LEU A 579 33.29 4.10 10.05
C LEU A 579 33.28 3.56 11.48
N GLY A 580 32.46 4.14 12.36
CA GLY A 580 32.35 3.68 13.76
C GLY A 580 31.80 2.25 13.86
N THR A 581 30.76 1.88 13.10
CA THR A 581 30.28 0.49 13.08
C THR A 581 31.33 -0.44 12.50
N LYS A 582 31.98 -0.05 11.39
CA LYS A 582 33.05 -0.84 10.75
C LYS A 582 34.17 -1.17 11.73
N VAL A 583 34.73 -0.18 12.43
CA VAL A 583 35.85 -0.45 13.37
C VAL A 583 35.41 -1.23 14.60
N ILE A 584 34.19 -1.03 15.10
CA ILE A 584 33.64 -1.81 16.22
C ILE A 584 33.40 -3.27 15.78
N ARG A 585 32.94 -3.49 14.55
CA ARG A 585 32.77 -4.82 13.95
C ARG A 585 34.11 -5.53 13.83
N THR A 586 35.14 -4.84 13.32
CA THR A 586 36.51 -5.39 13.27
C THR A 586 37.01 -5.80 14.65
N PHE A 587 36.80 -4.96 15.67
CA PHE A 587 37.12 -5.31 17.06
C PHE A 587 36.32 -6.52 17.56
N PHE A 588 35.02 -6.57 17.31
CA PHE A 588 34.18 -7.71 17.68
C PHE A 588 34.68 -9.03 17.04
N LEU A 589 35.00 -9.00 15.75
CA LEU A 589 35.52 -10.17 15.04
C LEU A 589 36.88 -10.61 15.60
N LYS A 590 37.79 -9.67 15.81
CA LYS A 590 39.16 -9.94 16.24
C LYS A 590 39.29 -10.33 17.71
N ASP A 591 38.58 -9.65 18.61
CA ASP A 591 38.79 -9.74 20.07
C ASP A 591 37.69 -10.53 20.79
N VAL A 592 36.57 -10.86 20.12
CA VAL A 592 35.46 -11.64 20.70
C VAL A 592 35.24 -12.97 19.96
N VAL A 593 35.07 -12.91 18.64
CA VAL A 593 34.71 -14.07 17.81
C VAL A 593 35.91 -15.00 17.62
N ARG A 594 37.01 -14.50 17.05
CA ARG A 594 38.18 -15.30 16.69
C ARG A 594 38.88 -15.98 17.87
N PRO A 595 39.09 -15.34 19.05
CA PRO A 595 39.72 -15.99 20.20
C PRO A 595 38.93 -17.17 20.75
N SER A 596 37.63 -17.20 20.44
CA SER A 596 36.75 -18.27 20.86
C SER A 596 36.81 -19.48 19.92
N ILE A 597 37.39 -19.41 18.72
CA ILE A 597 37.31 -20.49 17.70
C ILE A 597 38.68 -21.15 17.47
N THR A 598 38.71 -22.48 17.41
CA THR A 598 39.89 -23.27 17.01
C THR A 598 40.20 -23.06 15.52
N ASN A 599 41.47 -22.76 15.18
CA ASN A 599 41.91 -22.37 13.82
C ASN A 599 41.30 -21.07 13.28
N GLY A 600 40.89 -20.17 14.17
CA GLY A 600 40.22 -18.91 13.81
C GLY A 600 41.00 -17.96 12.91
N GLU A 601 42.32 -18.14 12.70
CA GLU A 601 43.13 -17.29 11.81
C GLU A 601 42.93 -17.57 10.31
N HIS A 602 42.52 -18.80 9.94
CA HIS A 602 42.48 -19.25 8.54
C HIS A 602 41.07 -19.39 7.94
N ILE A 603 40.03 -19.01 8.69
CA ILE A 603 38.62 -19.07 8.23
C ILE A 603 38.11 -17.67 7.86
N SER A 604 37.12 -17.62 6.95
CA SER A 604 36.47 -16.37 6.57
C SER A 604 35.73 -15.77 7.78
N ASP A 605 35.54 -14.44 7.82
CA ASP A 605 34.78 -13.79 8.90
C ASP A 605 33.35 -14.32 8.99
N LYS A 606 32.74 -14.65 7.84
CA LYS A 606 31.40 -15.24 7.77
C LYS A 606 31.35 -16.62 8.45
N ASP A 607 32.32 -17.48 8.16
CA ASP A 607 32.38 -18.82 8.76
C ASP A 607 32.73 -18.75 10.26
N ALA A 608 33.58 -17.80 10.65
CA ALA A 608 33.88 -17.55 12.05
C ALA A 608 32.63 -17.13 12.84
N VAL A 609 31.84 -16.20 12.30
CA VAL A 609 30.59 -15.75 12.94
C VAL A 609 29.57 -16.89 13.04
N LEU A 610 29.41 -17.70 12.00
CA LEU A 610 28.51 -18.87 12.01
C LEU A 610 28.91 -19.88 13.09
N GLN A 611 30.20 -20.22 13.16
CA GLN A 611 30.70 -21.14 14.19
C GLN A 611 30.55 -20.58 15.59
N PHE A 612 30.78 -19.28 15.78
CA PHE A 612 30.66 -18.61 17.06
C PHE A 612 29.22 -18.62 17.60
N PHE A 613 28.24 -18.20 16.79
CA PHE A 613 26.82 -18.23 17.20
C PHE A 613 26.22 -19.63 17.21
N GLY A 614 26.82 -20.59 16.52
CA GLY A 614 26.47 -22.01 16.61
C GLY A 614 26.76 -22.63 17.98
N LYS A 615 27.59 -22.00 18.83
CA LYS A 615 27.91 -22.55 20.14
C LYS A 615 26.79 -22.37 21.17
N HIS A 616 26.52 -23.44 21.89
CA HIS A 616 25.43 -23.49 22.87
C HIS A 616 25.64 -22.54 24.07
N ASP A 617 26.88 -22.31 24.48
CA ASP A 617 27.27 -21.38 25.55
C ASP A 617 27.02 -19.92 25.17
N VAL A 618 27.30 -19.51 23.93
CA VAL A 618 27.04 -18.15 23.43
C VAL A 618 25.54 -17.83 23.50
N LYS A 619 24.68 -18.71 22.98
CA LYS A 619 23.21 -18.55 23.05
C LYS A 619 22.71 -18.48 24.50
N LYS A 620 23.29 -19.29 25.39
CA LYS A 620 22.93 -19.31 26.81
C LYS A 620 23.32 -18.02 27.52
N GLU A 621 24.51 -17.48 27.27
CA GLU A 621 24.96 -16.21 27.82
C GLU A 621 24.10 -15.04 27.34
N LEU A 622 23.76 -15.00 26.04
CA LEU A 622 22.87 -13.97 25.47
C LEU A 622 21.44 -14.04 26.03
N LYS A 623 20.95 -15.23 26.40
CA LYS A 623 19.65 -15.39 27.09
C LYS A 623 19.68 -14.88 28.54
N LYS A 624 20.83 -14.88 29.21
CA LYS A 624 20.97 -14.28 30.56
C LYS A 624 20.91 -12.76 30.50
N THR A 625 21.39 -12.17 29.40
CA THR A 625 21.30 -10.73 29.17
C THR A 625 19.89 -10.34 28.74
N LYS A 626 19.07 -9.82 29.68
CA LYS A 626 17.67 -9.40 29.46
C LYS A 626 17.49 -8.18 28.53
N VAL A 627 18.44 -7.91 27.63
CA VAL A 627 18.58 -6.64 26.90
C VAL A 627 18.51 -6.84 25.36
N ILE A 628 18.46 -8.07 24.85
CA ILE A 628 18.35 -8.35 23.40
C ILE A 628 16.89 -8.43 22.97
N TYR A 629 16.51 -7.64 21.95
CA TYR A 629 15.14 -7.57 21.41
C TYR A 629 14.84 -8.66 20.37
N ALA A 630 13.57 -8.94 20.07
CA ALA A 630 13.18 -10.00 19.14
C ALA A 630 13.72 -9.77 17.71
N SER A 631 13.72 -8.53 17.22
CA SER A 631 14.34 -8.15 15.94
C SER A 631 15.84 -8.44 15.92
N GLN A 632 16.55 -8.15 17.00
CA GLN A 632 17.97 -8.48 17.15
C GLN A 632 18.20 -10.00 17.27
N TRP A 633 17.28 -10.75 17.88
CA TRP A 633 17.34 -12.22 17.87
C TRP A 633 17.23 -12.79 16.46
N ASN A 634 16.40 -12.19 15.59
CA ASN A 634 16.29 -12.59 14.19
C ASN A 634 17.57 -12.27 13.39
N LEU A 635 18.29 -11.19 13.75
CA LEU A 635 19.61 -10.90 13.16
C LEU A 635 20.68 -11.90 13.61
N LEU A 636 20.66 -12.29 14.89
CA LEU A 636 21.63 -13.24 15.46
C LEU A 636 21.36 -14.69 15.04
N TYR A 637 20.09 -15.09 14.90
CA TYR A 637 19.64 -16.44 14.55
C TYR A 637 18.49 -16.38 13.52
N PRO A 638 18.79 -16.02 12.26
CA PRO A 638 17.76 -15.92 11.22
C PRO A 638 17.21 -17.29 10.83
N ALA A 639 15.98 -17.31 10.29
CA ALA A 639 15.33 -18.52 9.81
C ALA A 639 16.10 -19.21 8.66
N SER A 640 16.90 -18.44 7.92
CA SER A 640 17.83 -18.94 6.89
C SER A 640 19.01 -19.74 7.45
N GLY A 641 19.25 -19.68 8.77
CA GLY A 641 20.39 -20.31 9.43
C GLY A 641 21.72 -19.56 9.25
N HIS A 642 21.75 -18.46 8.48
CA HIS A 642 22.97 -17.73 8.18
C HIS A 642 22.96 -16.31 8.74
N THR A 643 23.74 -16.08 9.81
CA THR A 643 23.95 -14.77 10.43
C THR A 643 24.85 -13.90 9.57
N ASP A 644 24.39 -12.70 9.23
CA ASP A 644 25.20 -11.67 8.56
C ASP A 644 25.63 -10.60 9.56
N VAL A 645 26.94 -10.52 9.83
CA VAL A 645 27.51 -9.56 10.78
C VAL A 645 27.52 -8.12 10.24
N GLU A 646 27.40 -7.96 8.91
CA GLU A 646 27.35 -6.62 8.29
C GLU A 646 26.06 -5.89 8.66
N THR A 647 24.98 -6.61 8.96
CA THR A 647 23.69 -6.02 9.35
C THR A 647 23.65 -5.58 10.83
N PHE A 648 24.73 -5.76 11.60
CA PHE A 648 24.76 -5.40 13.02
C PHE A 648 25.08 -3.92 13.21
N ASP A 649 24.19 -3.22 13.92
CA ASP A 649 24.38 -1.82 14.28
C ASP A 649 25.31 -1.64 15.51
N ILE A 650 25.74 -0.41 15.77
CA ILE A 650 26.60 -0.07 16.93
C ILE A 650 25.98 -0.56 18.25
N THR A 651 24.66 -0.48 18.40
CA THR A 651 23.98 -0.85 19.65
C THR A 651 24.11 -2.35 19.91
N LEU A 652 23.83 -3.17 18.89
CA LEU A 652 23.94 -4.61 18.95
C LEU A 652 25.40 -5.02 19.14
N LEU A 653 26.34 -4.46 18.36
CA LEU A 653 27.77 -4.77 18.48
C LEU A 653 28.31 -4.47 19.88
N VAL A 654 28.00 -3.30 20.45
CA VAL A 654 28.45 -2.96 21.81
C VAL A 654 27.85 -3.90 22.86
N LEU A 655 26.58 -4.30 22.69
CA LEU A 655 25.93 -5.24 23.58
C LEU A 655 26.60 -6.63 23.49
N LEU A 656 26.90 -7.11 22.29
CA LEU A 656 27.57 -8.38 22.06
C LEU A 656 28.98 -8.36 22.67
N ILE A 657 29.77 -7.32 22.42
CA ILE A 657 31.11 -7.18 23.02
C ILE A 657 30.99 -7.19 24.55
N ARG A 658 30.10 -6.40 25.13
CA ARG A 658 29.91 -6.35 26.59
C ARG A 658 29.54 -7.70 27.20
N SER A 659 28.77 -8.51 26.48
CA SER A 659 28.19 -9.75 27.00
C SER A 659 29.06 -10.98 26.75
N LEU A 660 29.86 -10.95 25.68
CA LEU A 660 30.58 -12.10 25.14
C LEU A 660 32.10 -11.95 25.12
N HIS A 661 32.66 -10.76 25.41
CA HIS A 661 34.11 -10.60 25.45
C HIS A 661 34.75 -11.57 26.48
N PRO A 662 35.87 -12.25 26.15
CA PRO A 662 36.50 -13.23 27.03
C PRO A 662 36.85 -12.69 28.43
N ASP A 663 37.26 -11.42 28.50
CA ASP A 663 37.62 -10.71 29.75
C ASP A 663 36.48 -9.84 30.32
N LYS A 664 35.22 -10.14 30.02
CA LYS A 664 34.05 -9.29 30.36
C LYS A 664 33.91 -8.92 31.84
N ASP A 665 34.37 -9.78 32.76
CA ASP A 665 34.26 -9.55 34.20
C ASP A 665 35.24 -8.49 34.72
N ASN A 666 36.36 -8.27 34.01
CA ASN A 666 37.36 -7.27 34.35
C ASN A 666 37.19 -5.95 33.58
N LEU A 667 36.42 -5.97 32.49
CA LEU A 667 36.16 -4.80 31.65
C LEU A 667 35.08 -3.89 32.25
N LYS A 668 35.43 -2.61 32.40
CA LYS A 668 34.52 -1.58 32.89
C LYS A 668 33.89 -0.82 31.73
N TRP A 669 32.62 -0.46 31.89
CA TRP A 669 31.86 0.33 30.92
C TRP A 669 31.41 1.65 31.57
N PRO A 670 32.32 2.63 31.74
CA PRO A 670 32.04 3.85 32.49
C PRO A 670 30.99 4.73 31.81
N ALA A 671 30.15 5.39 32.62
CA ALA A 671 29.24 6.43 32.16
C ALA A 671 30.03 7.69 31.73
N TYR A 672 29.46 8.47 30.81
CA TYR A 672 30.13 9.62 30.16
C TYR A 672 30.73 10.60 31.19
N PRO A 673 32.05 10.87 31.17
CA PRO A 673 32.67 11.83 32.09
C PRO A 673 32.30 13.26 31.70
N LYS A 674 31.93 14.09 32.69
CA LYS A 674 31.50 15.48 32.49
C LYS A 674 32.61 16.43 31.98
N ASN A 675 33.89 16.05 32.13
CA ASN A 675 35.04 16.83 31.68
C ASN A 675 35.91 15.98 30.74
N VAL A 676 35.81 16.21 29.43
CA VAL A 676 36.49 15.38 28.42
C VAL A 676 37.80 16.04 28.00
N LYS A 677 38.93 15.41 28.32
CA LYS A 677 40.23 15.65 27.63
C LYS A 677 40.30 14.74 26.41
N LEU A 678 40.97 15.20 25.34
CA LEU A 678 41.19 14.39 24.13
C LEU A 678 41.84 13.05 24.52
N PRO A 679 41.30 11.92 24.05
CA PRO A 679 41.79 10.62 24.46
C PRO A 679 43.12 10.25 23.78
N SER A 680 44.03 9.68 24.56
CA SER A 680 45.30 9.12 24.07
C SER A 680 45.08 7.76 23.40
N PRO A 681 45.97 7.32 22.48
CA PRO A 681 45.88 6.01 21.84
C PRO A 681 45.81 4.86 22.87
N PRO A 682 44.94 3.86 22.66
CA PRO A 682 44.76 2.77 23.60
C PRO A 682 45.98 1.82 23.59
N GLN A 683 46.48 1.48 24.77
CA GLN A 683 47.53 0.46 24.96
C GLN A 683 47.02 -0.80 25.68
N THR A 684 45.75 -0.79 26.11
CA THR A 684 45.12 -1.89 26.85
C THR A 684 43.74 -2.17 26.28
N THR A 685 43.22 -3.39 26.45
CA THR A 685 41.85 -3.77 26.06
C THR A 685 40.81 -2.82 26.66
N GLN A 686 40.99 -2.41 27.92
CA GLN A 686 40.14 -1.39 28.55
C GLN A 686 40.16 -0.05 27.79
N GLY A 687 41.31 0.38 27.29
CA GLY A 687 41.41 1.59 26.47
C GLY A 687 40.60 1.48 25.17
N PHE A 688 40.60 0.32 24.52
CA PHE A 688 39.75 0.08 23.35
C PHE A 688 38.25 0.12 23.70
N ILE A 689 37.85 -0.52 24.80
CA ILE A 689 36.47 -0.47 25.31
C ILE A 689 36.03 0.99 25.61
N ASP A 690 36.92 1.81 26.17
CA ASP A 690 36.64 3.22 26.42
C ASP A 690 36.37 3.99 25.11
N HIS A 691 37.10 3.71 24.03
CA HIS A 691 36.85 4.29 22.70
C HIS A 691 35.54 3.81 22.07
N ILE A 692 35.21 2.52 22.21
CA ILE A 692 33.93 1.96 21.76
C ILE A 692 32.76 2.62 22.51
N GLN A 693 32.89 2.79 23.83
CA GLN A 693 31.88 3.45 24.65
C GLN A 693 31.75 4.95 24.31
N ARG A 694 32.85 5.63 23.95
CA ARG A 694 32.82 7.00 23.42
C ARG A 694 32.04 7.09 22.11
N LEU A 695 32.28 6.22 21.14
CA LEU A 695 31.53 6.19 19.87
C LEU A 695 30.03 5.96 20.09
N LYS A 696 29.66 5.02 20.97
CA LYS A 696 28.26 4.82 21.37
C LYS A 696 27.64 6.08 21.98
N ASN A 697 28.39 6.82 22.79
CA ASN A 697 27.90 8.05 23.40
C ASN A 697 27.72 9.17 22.36
N VAL A 698 28.64 9.30 21.40
CA VAL A 698 28.50 10.23 20.27
C VAL A 698 27.26 9.85 19.44
N ARG A 699 27.06 8.55 19.13
CA ARG A 699 25.85 8.06 18.45
C ARG A 699 24.58 8.48 19.19
N ASN A 700 24.53 8.27 20.51
CA ASN A 700 23.39 8.68 21.33
C ASN A 700 23.18 10.20 21.32
N TYR A 701 24.26 11.00 21.34
CA TYR A 701 24.19 12.45 21.22
C TYR A 701 23.55 12.87 19.89
N VAL A 702 23.99 12.29 18.79
CA VAL A 702 23.46 12.57 17.45
C VAL A 702 21.99 12.12 17.34
N GLN A 703 21.65 10.95 17.90
CA GLN A 703 20.29 10.39 17.90
C GLN A 703 19.28 11.23 18.70
N HIS A 704 19.70 11.85 19.81
CA HIS A 704 18.83 12.68 20.66
C HIS A 704 18.79 14.16 20.23
N SER A 705 19.44 14.54 19.12
CA SER A 705 19.36 15.89 18.57
C SER A 705 17.97 16.17 17.96
N ALA A 706 17.37 17.31 18.30
CA ALA A 706 15.99 17.63 17.95
C ALA A 706 15.77 18.05 16.46
N LYS A 707 16.83 18.49 15.74
CA LYS A 707 16.85 18.86 14.29
C LYS A 707 18.30 18.78 13.75
N TYR A 708 18.54 19.06 12.45
CA TYR A 708 19.87 19.29 11.85
C TYR A 708 20.74 20.38 12.54
N GLY A 709 20.23 21.01 13.61
CA GLY A 709 20.88 22.12 14.29
C GLY A 709 21.84 21.62 15.35
N ILE A 710 23.12 21.96 15.16
CA ILE A 710 24.10 21.97 16.24
C ILE A 710 23.63 22.99 17.28
N GLN A 711 22.94 22.52 18.33
CA GLN A 711 22.43 23.40 19.40
C GLN A 711 23.55 24.01 20.25
N ASP A 712 24.69 23.32 20.29
CA ASP A 712 25.88 23.68 21.06
C ASP A 712 27.11 23.31 20.22
N MET A 713 27.73 24.32 19.61
CA MET A 713 28.90 24.17 18.73
C MET A 713 30.14 23.66 19.47
N GLU A 714 30.29 23.98 20.76
CA GLU A 714 31.41 23.50 21.57
C GLU A 714 31.26 22.01 21.87
N LYS A 715 30.04 21.59 22.24
CA LYS A 715 29.71 20.19 22.44
C LYS A 715 29.79 19.39 21.14
N PHE A 716 29.38 19.97 20.01
CA PHE A 716 29.54 19.32 18.70
C PHE A 716 31.01 19.14 18.33
N ARG A 717 31.84 20.20 18.46
CA ARG A 717 33.29 20.11 18.20
C ARG A 717 33.95 19.05 19.07
N THR A 718 33.56 19.00 20.34
CA THR A 718 34.04 17.99 21.28
C THR A 718 33.66 16.58 20.84
N ASN A 719 32.39 16.34 20.46
CA ASN A 719 31.94 15.04 19.96
C ASN A 719 32.60 14.65 18.63
N TRP A 720 32.85 15.61 17.74
CA TRP A 720 33.58 15.43 16.49
C TRP A 720 35.02 14.96 16.75
N GLU A 721 35.74 15.65 17.63
CA GLU A 721 37.11 15.30 18.01
C GLU A 721 37.18 13.93 18.68
N ILE A 722 36.23 13.62 19.56
CA ILE A 722 36.11 12.31 20.21
C ILE A 722 35.86 11.21 19.18
N ALA A 723 34.94 11.43 18.22
CA ALA A 723 34.63 10.45 17.19
C ALA A 723 35.84 10.16 16.31
N CYS A 724 36.51 11.21 15.80
CA CYS A 724 37.72 11.08 14.99
C CYS A 724 38.84 10.34 15.74
N ALA A 725 39.15 10.76 16.97
CA ALA A 725 40.17 10.11 17.78
C ALA A 725 39.83 8.64 18.07
N SER A 726 38.54 8.31 18.25
CA SER A 726 38.11 6.96 18.57
C SER A 726 38.10 6.02 17.37
N VAL A 727 37.67 6.47 16.19
CA VAL A 727 37.75 5.62 14.99
C VAL A 727 39.20 5.35 14.59
N LEU A 728 40.08 6.35 14.69
CA LEU A 728 41.52 6.18 14.42
C LEU A 728 42.18 5.25 15.44
N ALA A 729 41.86 5.42 16.72
CA ALA A 729 42.35 4.54 17.79
C ALA A 729 41.91 3.07 17.61
N LEU A 730 40.73 2.84 17.03
CA LEU A 730 40.20 1.50 16.75
C LEU A 730 40.67 0.94 15.39
N GLY A 731 41.52 1.67 14.65
CA GLY A 731 42.18 1.18 13.44
C GLY A 731 41.52 1.60 12.12
N ALA A 732 40.71 2.66 12.08
CA ALA A 732 40.27 3.26 10.82
C ALA A 732 41.47 3.83 10.03
N ASP A 733 41.41 3.72 8.69
CA ASP A 733 42.39 4.37 7.81
C ASP A 733 42.27 5.90 7.94
N PRO A 734 43.37 6.62 8.25
CA PRO A 734 43.39 8.08 8.25
C PRO A 734 42.83 8.72 6.97
N ASN A 735 43.03 8.09 5.82
CA ASN A 735 42.52 8.57 4.53
C ASN A 735 40.99 8.49 4.45
N GLU A 736 40.36 7.45 5.04
CA GLU A 736 38.90 7.33 5.10
C GLU A 736 38.30 8.44 5.99
N VAL A 737 38.96 8.77 7.11
CA VAL A 737 38.52 9.85 8.01
C VAL A 737 38.67 11.22 7.35
N GLU A 738 39.77 11.46 6.63
CA GLU A 738 39.98 12.70 5.87
C GLU A 738 38.97 12.83 4.70
N LYS A 739 38.62 11.71 4.05
CA LYS A 739 37.58 11.69 3.02
C LYS A 739 36.22 12.11 3.59
N VAL A 740 35.83 11.60 4.77
CA VAL A 740 34.57 12.02 5.43
C VAL A 740 34.58 13.50 5.81
N GLN A 741 35.71 14.04 6.27
CA GLN A 741 35.85 15.47 6.56
C GLN A 741 35.58 16.36 5.35
N LYS A 742 36.00 15.92 4.16
CA LYS A 742 35.86 16.65 2.90
C LYS A 742 34.58 16.32 2.15
N SER A 743 33.82 15.32 2.59
CA SER A 743 32.60 14.86 1.90
C SER A 743 31.52 15.94 1.93
N ILE A 744 30.85 16.12 0.79
CA ILE A 744 29.70 17.02 0.66
C ILE A 744 28.51 16.13 0.33
N PHE A 745 27.51 16.15 1.19
CA PHE A 745 26.31 15.32 1.05
C PHE A 745 25.18 16.14 0.42
N SER A 746 24.43 15.58 -0.51
CA SER A 746 23.15 16.15 -0.93
C SER A 746 22.16 16.17 0.24
N ILE A 747 21.13 17.03 0.19
CA ILE A 747 20.09 17.08 1.24
C ILE A 747 19.41 15.72 1.43
N GLN A 748 19.22 14.96 0.34
CA GLN A 748 18.66 13.61 0.38
C GLN A 748 19.58 12.63 1.12
N GLU A 749 20.89 12.67 0.88
CA GLU A 749 21.85 11.83 1.61
C GLU A 749 21.90 12.21 3.10
N ILE A 750 21.81 13.50 3.42
CA ILE A 750 21.72 13.98 4.80
C ILE A 750 20.45 13.41 5.47
N ASP A 751 19.31 13.45 4.78
CA ASP A 751 18.03 12.94 5.29
C ASP A 751 18.06 11.43 5.49
N THR A 752 18.65 10.67 4.57
CA THR A 752 18.84 9.21 4.70
C THR A 752 19.72 8.88 5.90
N ILE A 753 20.90 9.50 6.00
CA ILE A 753 21.85 9.27 7.10
C ILE A 753 21.21 9.60 8.46
N VAL A 754 20.41 10.67 8.54
CA VAL A 754 19.72 11.07 9.77
C VAL A 754 18.55 10.14 10.11
N CYS A 755 17.79 9.70 9.11
CA CYS A 755 16.71 8.73 9.29
C CYS A 755 17.22 7.37 9.79
N GLU A 756 18.35 6.88 9.28
CA GLU A 756 18.96 5.62 9.72
C GLU A 756 19.34 5.65 11.21
N ILE A 757 19.94 6.74 11.69
CA ILE A 757 20.23 6.91 13.13
C ILE A 757 18.93 6.88 13.95
N ARG A 758 17.89 7.57 13.48
CA ARG A 758 16.62 7.72 14.22
C ARG A 758 15.80 6.43 14.24
N ASN A 759 15.78 5.67 13.16
CA ASN A 759 15.04 4.40 13.08
C ASN A 759 15.63 3.32 14.01
N SER A 760 16.95 3.30 14.21
CA SER A 760 17.57 2.42 15.21
C SER A 760 17.17 2.73 16.68
N ALA A 761 16.44 3.83 16.91
CA ALA A 761 15.87 4.23 18.20
C ALA A 761 14.45 3.71 18.45
N GLU A 762 13.59 3.71 17.42
CA GLU A 762 12.16 3.44 17.59
C GLU A 762 11.88 1.97 17.88
N ASP A 763 12.64 1.04 17.30
CA ASP A 763 12.55 -0.40 17.59
C ASP A 763 12.85 -0.72 19.06
N ASN A 764 13.79 0.01 19.67
CA ASN A 764 14.17 -0.19 21.07
C ASN A 764 13.16 0.41 22.06
N LYS A 765 12.43 1.47 21.65
CA LYS A 765 11.45 2.19 22.49
C LYS A 765 10.08 1.52 22.47
N ARG A 766 9.58 1.10 21.30
CA ARG A 766 8.30 0.37 21.13
C ARG A 766 8.24 -0.94 21.94
N HIS A 767 9.39 -1.56 22.23
CA HIS A 767 9.45 -2.79 23.01
C HIS A 767 9.63 -2.59 24.53
N PHE A 768 10.14 -1.44 24.98
CA PHE A 768 10.23 -1.11 26.41
C PHE A 768 8.81 -0.94 26.99
N ASP A 769 7.93 -0.28 26.23
CA ASP A 769 6.52 -0.09 26.57
C ASP A 769 5.78 -1.45 26.59
N SER A 770 6.04 -2.35 25.64
CA SER A 770 5.45 -3.71 25.61
C SER A 770 5.84 -4.62 26.80
N ARG A 771 6.93 -4.31 27.52
CA ARG A 771 7.31 -5.03 28.74
C ARG A 771 6.61 -4.45 29.96
N PHE A 772 6.36 -3.14 29.98
CA PHE A 772 5.56 -2.50 31.03
C PHE A 772 4.11 -2.99 30.95
N ASP A 773 3.53 -3.06 29.75
CA ASP A 773 2.17 -3.60 29.53
C ASP A 773 2.04 -5.07 29.93
N ARG A 774 3.10 -5.87 29.72
CA ARG A 774 3.13 -7.28 30.16
C ARG A 774 3.31 -7.44 31.66
N LEU A 775 4.01 -6.52 32.33
CA LEU A 775 4.13 -6.50 33.79
C LEU A 775 2.84 -6.01 34.44
N GLU A 776 2.17 -5.00 33.88
CA GLU A 776 0.84 -4.58 34.31
C GLU A 776 -0.19 -5.68 34.07
N SER A 777 -0.17 -6.35 32.92
CA SER A 777 -1.06 -7.49 32.65
C SER A 777 -0.80 -8.67 33.60
N LEU A 778 0.45 -8.94 33.97
CA LEU A 778 0.79 -9.98 34.95
C LEU A 778 0.36 -9.60 36.37
N ILE A 779 0.50 -8.32 36.75
CA ILE A 779 0.01 -7.79 38.04
C ILE A 779 -1.52 -7.85 38.06
N PHE A 780 -2.20 -7.47 36.98
CA PHE A 780 -3.66 -7.60 36.84
C PHE A 780 -4.11 -9.05 36.89
N PHE A 781 -3.38 -9.98 36.26
CA PHE A 781 -3.68 -11.40 36.31
C PHE A 781 -3.48 -11.98 37.72
N ILE A 782 -2.41 -11.61 38.42
CA ILE A 782 -2.16 -12.01 39.81
C ILE A 782 -3.23 -11.43 40.75
N CYS A 783 -3.61 -10.16 40.56
CA CYS A 783 -4.69 -9.52 41.32
C CYS A 783 -6.05 -10.16 41.03
N ALA A 784 -6.34 -10.52 39.77
CA ALA A 784 -7.58 -11.21 39.38
C ALA A 784 -7.65 -12.63 39.96
N VAL A 785 -6.54 -13.36 39.98
CA VAL A 785 -6.44 -14.69 40.61
C VAL A 785 -6.57 -14.59 42.13
N LEU A 786 -5.94 -13.60 42.77
CA LEU A 786 -6.10 -13.34 44.20
C LEU A 786 -7.54 -12.96 44.57
N CYS A 787 -8.20 -12.12 43.76
CA CYS A 787 -9.62 -11.79 43.92
C CYS A 787 -10.49 -13.03 43.74
N ALA A 788 -10.25 -13.86 42.73
CA ALA A 788 -11.02 -15.09 42.50
C ALA A 788 -10.84 -16.10 43.64
N VAL A 789 -9.64 -16.24 44.19
CA VAL A 789 -9.36 -17.10 45.36
C VAL A 789 -10.02 -16.54 46.62
N LEU A 790 -9.98 -15.22 46.85
CA LEU A 790 -10.66 -14.59 47.99
C LEU A 790 -12.20 -14.69 47.87
N SER A 791 -12.75 -14.57 46.66
CA SER A 791 -14.18 -14.78 46.40
C SER A 791 -14.57 -16.25 46.60
N ALA A 792 -13.73 -17.21 46.18
CA ALA A 792 -13.97 -18.63 46.42
C ALA A 792 -13.89 -18.99 47.92
N PHE A 793 -12.98 -18.36 48.68
CA PHE A 793 -12.93 -18.51 50.13
C PHE A 793 -14.15 -17.86 50.82
N ALA A 794 -14.62 -16.71 50.36
CA ALA A 794 -15.82 -16.05 50.89
C ALA A 794 -17.10 -16.88 50.63
N ILE A 795 -17.20 -17.51 49.45
CA ILE A 795 -18.32 -18.40 49.09
C ILE A 795 -18.28 -19.68 49.93
N ASN A 796 -17.10 -20.27 50.18
CA ASN A 796 -16.98 -21.42 51.08
C ASN A 796 -17.23 -21.09 52.56
N TYR A 797 -16.92 -19.87 53.01
CA TYR A 797 -17.21 -19.43 54.39
C TYR A 797 -18.72 -19.24 54.62
N GLN A 798 -19.49 -18.88 53.59
CA GLN A 798 -20.95 -18.79 53.65
C GLN A 798 -21.69 -20.13 53.65
N TRP A 799 -21.00 -21.23 53.36
CA TRP A 799 -21.56 -22.59 53.47
C TRP A 799 -21.28 -23.27 54.82
N TRP A 800 -20.46 -22.65 55.68
CA TRP A 800 -20.02 -23.20 56.98
C TRP A 800 -20.50 -22.40 58.21
N ILE A 801 -21.22 -21.30 58.01
CA ILE A 801 -22.01 -20.56 59.03
C ILE A 801 -23.47 -20.76 58.68
#